data_AF-A0A1I7VGH0-F1
#
_entry.id   AF-A0A1I7VGH0-F1
#
_cell.length_a   1.000
_cell.length_b   1.000
_cell.length_c   1.000
_cell.angle_alpha   90.00
_cell.angle_beta   90.00
_cell.angle_gamma   90.00
#
_symmetry.space_group_name_H-M   'P 1'
#
loop_
_entity.id
_entity.type
_entity.pdbx_description
1 polymer ?
#
loop_
_entity_poly.entity_id
_entity_poly.type
_entity_poly.pdbx_seq_one_letter_code
_entity_poly.pdbx_strand_id
1 'polypeptide(L)'
;MYPAIAVPDTSFWIVTIKTSSGKILSTIRAHNVHSLYWTRCHRLVIVNIRGRVLVYTPLGKLKYQFIIDEEITVTETRIYHGGMGNTGLAVISDNNRIYAVNSVMEAVPWRIPDIAKGTHPSAWNVLTSLQVTVLFIIGNAFYAGVQGISPHLLDLSWKIDNGEYVNIVPNWDSSRMALLHSSFVVQIIDSDFSLLCTLSICTVGDSIIRSSLTWCGSEVVALKRTHQSLYLISLCSETHIYDFESSVQIDMELDGIKVFTTNEFTLLSQVPDAVGDVLGVASPEPGAILYEASEKLIEGTYGVYEYINMIEDQMEKAIQQCLFAAAHQFDTILQKKMLRAASLGKSLLRRQDASQFVDMCRVMRVLNFLRKPYIGMALSFAQLEELKMSALIDRLTDLGQWPSALSISRYMKVPCKNGVHRILAHWALKKIEMAKAAKEAGKILDFKVLSEMIVSKFTNYPEVSFADVAMKAASANLNELAELLLDRETCLNRQVEMLTKLNKIDRALAKAAKSQQPDLLHYVLTYLKRTQKKEVIDHLVLKLPQALCLYQDYLKEEAPRHLLALYVQKDDFARQSLYYLKESESTPWNPFDNKDKIEGLLKAEMSLNKLKEHTTAQLAAETAELFRVCETLDGKPDFNDVDRTSIRCVYIWAVGHREDNLAELLRKKFKLTEKALYIWKIESYARNKLWHHLESLFRSRKVLTSYMPFIEACARYGNEPLCRSFIEKLTNPVEIVESLLLLEKPAEAANYAAEKKLFVALEKIYARYRGNKEVAPVVTQILNATRKA
;
A
#
# COMPACT_ATOMS: atom_id res chain seq x y z
N MET A 1 24.14 15.68 -20.65
CA MET A 1 23.26 14.74 -21.37
C MET A 1 23.92 14.25 -22.67
N TYR A 2 23.26 13.36 -23.42
CA TYR A 2 23.72 12.84 -24.71
C TYR A 2 23.26 13.73 -25.86
N PRO A 3 24.07 14.01 -26.90
CA PRO A 3 23.62 14.82 -28.03
C PRO A 3 22.54 14.11 -28.85
N ALA A 4 21.48 14.84 -29.20
CA ALA A 4 20.48 14.44 -30.20
C ALA A 4 20.61 15.38 -31.41
N ILE A 5 20.95 14.84 -32.58
CA ILE A 5 21.12 15.62 -33.82
C ILE A 5 19.89 15.38 -34.69
N ALA A 6 19.21 16.44 -35.09
CA ALA A 6 18.13 16.37 -36.05
C ALA A 6 18.58 16.88 -37.41
N VAL A 7 18.36 16.08 -38.45
CA VAL A 7 18.51 16.51 -39.84
C VAL A 7 17.10 16.64 -40.44
N PRO A 8 16.70 17.84 -40.90
CA PRO A 8 15.42 18.00 -41.58
C PRO A 8 15.48 17.34 -42.96
N ASP A 9 14.56 16.42 -43.23
CA ASP A 9 14.21 15.96 -44.57
C ASP A 9 12.80 16.47 -44.89
N THR A 10 12.51 16.68 -46.17
CA THR A 10 11.40 17.45 -46.77
C THR A 10 9.97 17.28 -46.21
N SER A 11 9.71 16.31 -45.30
CA SER A 11 8.46 16.17 -44.51
C SER A 11 8.63 15.64 -43.06
N PHE A 12 9.85 15.32 -42.62
CA PHE A 12 10.13 14.76 -41.29
C PHE A 12 11.58 14.98 -40.87
N TRP A 13 11.84 15.00 -39.57
CA TRP A 13 13.19 15.07 -39.01
C TRP A 13 13.70 13.67 -38.71
N ILE A 14 14.96 13.42 -39.06
CA ILE A 14 15.71 12.25 -38.60
C ILE A 14 16.47 12.67 -37.35
N VAL A 15 16.02 12.19 -36.18
CA VAL A 15 16.64 12.47 -34.88
C VAL A 15 17.55 11.32 -34.51
N THR A 16 18.86 11.55 -34.50
CA THR A 16 19.87 10.56 -34.09
C THR A 16 20.36 10.86 -32.68
N ILE A 17 20.20 9.89 -31.78
CA ILE A 17 20.70 9.95 -30.40
C ILE A 17 22.10 9.35 -30.37
N LYS A 18 23.10 10.08 -29.88
CA LYS A 18 24.49 9.64 -29.77
C LYS A 18 25.01 9.75 -28.33
N THR A 19 25.97 8.91 -27.95
CA THR A 19 26.73 9.13 -26.72
C THR A 19 27.61 10.38 -26.82
N SER A 20 28.15 10.88 -25.71
CA SER A 20 29.14 11.98 -25.73
C SER A 20 30.43 11.60 -26.45
N SER A 21 30.67 10.29 -26.65
CA SER A 21 31.76 9.74 -27.47
C SER A 21 31.38 9.53 -28.94
N GLY A 22 30.19 9.96 -29.37
CA GLY A 22 29.74 9.89 -30.76
C GLY A 22 29.08 8.56 -31.18
N LYS A 23 28.98 7.57 -30.29
CA LYS A 23 28.34 6.27 -30.59
C LYS A 23 26.84 6.44 -30.76
N ILE A 24 26.31 6.06 -31.92
CA ILE A 24 24.86 6.10 -32.19
C ILE A 24 24.15 5.07 -31.32
N LEU A 25 23.16 5.53 -30.56
CA LEU A 25 22.30 4.69 -29.72
C LEU A 25 21.00 4.33 -30.43
N SER A 26 20.37 5.29 -31.10
CA SER A 26 19.13 5.09 -31.84
C SER A 26 18.89 6.21 -32.85
N THR A 27 18.01 5.94 -33.82
CA THR A 27 17.54 6.91 -34.81
C THR A 27 16.02 6.86 -34.86
N ILE A 28 15.38 8.02 -34.75
CA ILE A 28 13.93 8.19 -34.67
C ILE A 28 13.49 9.08 -35.84
N ARG A 29 12.38 8.72 -36.48
CA ARG A 29 11.69 9.59 -37.43
C ARG A 29 10.62 10.37 -36.70
N ALA A 30 10.69 11.70 -36.74
CA ALA A 30 9.75 12.58 -36.07
C ALA A 30 9.16 13.57 -37.06
N HIS A 31 7.83 13.63 -37.15
CA HIS A 31 7.13 14.55 -38.05
C HIS A 31 6.78 15.84 -37.33
N ASN A 32 6.74 16.96 -38.06
CA ASN A 32 6.24 18.24 -37.56
C ASN A 32 6.95 18.68 -36.26
N VAL A 33 8.26 18.49 -36.17
CA VAL A 33 9.04 18.83 -34.98
C VAL A 33 9.19 20.34 -34.87
N HIS A 34 8.85 20.89 -33.71
CA HIS A 34 9.13 22.27 -33.32
C HIS A 34 10.45 22.33 -32.54
N SER A 35 10.56 21.55 -31.46
CA SER A 35 11.73 21.59 -30.57
C SER A 35 12.07 20.22 -29.98
N LEU A 36 13.33 20.07 -29.56
CA LEU A 36 13.89 18.88 -28.95
C LEU A 36 14.54 19.24 -27.62
N TYR A 37 14.25 18.47 -26.58
CA TYR A 37 14.87 18.66 -25.27
C TYR A 37 15.19 17.35 -24.57
N TRP A 38 16.11 17.41 -23.63
CA TRP A 38 16.37 16.32 -22.70
C TRP A 38 15.81 16.63 -21.32
N THR A 39 15.17 15.64 -20.70
CA THR A 39 14.75 15.73 -19.31
C THR A 39 15.91 15.41 -18.35
N ARG A 40 15.79 15.88 -17.09
CA ARG A 40 16.72 15.49 -16.02
C ARG A 40 16.75 13.98 -15.78
N CYS A 41 15.65 13.27 -16.05
CA CYS A 41 15.60 11.80 -15.99
C CYS A 41 16.07 11.10 -17.28
N HIS A 42 16.79 11.81 -18.16
CA HIS A 42 17.37 11.28 -19.38
C HIS A 42 16.33 10.66 -20.31
N ARG A 43 15.32 11.46 -20.66
CA ARG A 43 14.32 11.17 -21.68
C ARG A 43 14.34 12.26 -22.74
N LEU A 44 14.20 11.88 -24.00
CA LEU A 44 14.14 12.82 -25.12
C LEU A 44 12.69 13.26 -25.29
N VAL A 45 12.45 14.56 -25.20
CA VAL A 45 11.15 15.20 -25.46
C VAL A 45 11.18 15.79 -26.85
N ILE A 46 10.20 15.41 -27.67
CA ILE A 46 9.97 16.00 -28.98
C ILE A 46 8.64 16.73 -28.92
N VAL A 47 8.66 18.04 -29.12
CA VAL A 47 7.46 18.87 -29.19
C VAL A 47 7.11 19.09 -30.65
N ASN A 48 5.85 18.84 -30.99
CA ASN A 48 5.30 19.03 -32.32
C ASN A 48 4.75 20.45 -32.47
N ILE A 49 4.77 21.01 -33.68
CA ILE A 49 4.13 22.29 -34.00
C ILE A 49 2.63 22.32 -33.67
N ARG A 50 1.95 21.18 -33.59
CA ARG A 50 0.52 21.09 -33.18
C ARG A 50 0.31 20.80 -31.68
N GLY A 51 1.28 21.13 -30.82
CA GLY A 51 1.12 20.96 -29.36
C GLY A 51 1.21 19.52 -28.84
N ARG A 52 1.45 18.53 -29.71
CA ARG A 52 1.69 17.14 -29.31
C ARG A 52 3.11 16.96 -28.78
N VAL A 53 3.24 16.33 -27.62
CA VAL A 53 4.53 16.06 -26.97
C VAL A 53 4.77 14.57 -26.94
N LEU A 54 5.94 14.14 -27.41
CA LEU A 54 6.37 12.74 -27.46
C LEU A 54 7.61 12.55 -26.60
N VAL A 55 7.57 11.60 -25.66
CA VAL A 55 8.68 11.34 -24.74
C VAL A 55 9.28 9.97 -25.02
N TYR A 56 10.55 9.96 -25.42
CA TYR A 56 11.31 8.77 -25.80
C TYR A 56 12.35 8.40 -24.74
N THR A 57 12.66 7.10 -24.66
CA THR A 57 13.84 6.60 -23.93
C THR A 57 15.12 6.94 -24.70
N PRO A 58 16.31 6.87 -24.06
CA PRO A 58 17.60 7.08 -24.75
C PRO A 58 17.88 6.10 -25.91
N LEU A 59 17.18 4.96 -25.92
CA LEU A 59 17.24 3.96 -26.98
C LEU A 59 16.15 4.16 -28.06
N GLY A 60 15.46 5.30 -28.05
CA GLY A 60 14.49 5.69 -29.07
C GLY A 60 13.13 4.99 -28.99
N LYS A 61 12.78 4.41 -27.83
CA LYS A 61 11.45 3.83 -27.61
C LYS A 61 10.49 4.89 -27.08
N LEU A 62 9.35 5.10 -27.73
CA LEU A 62 8.29 5.99 -27.25
C LEU A 62 7.73 5.44 -25.92
N LYS A 63 7.66 6.28 -24.89
CA LYS A 63 7.20 5.92 -23.54
C LYS A 63 5.92 6.64 -23.15
N TYR A 64 5.85 7.94 -23.39
CA TYR A 64 4.67 8.76 -23.12
C TYR A 64 4.35 9.65 -24.32
N GLN A 65 3.07 9.98 -24.46
CA GLN A 65 2.59 10.98 -25.39
C GLN A 65 1.42 11.72 -24.77
N PHE A 66 1.35 13.02 -24.98
CA PHE A 66 0.21 13.84 -24.59
C PHE A 66 0.08 15.02 -25.55
N ILE A 67 -1.05 15.72 -25.46
CA ILE A 67 -1.33 16.94 -26.21
C ILE A 67 -1.56 18.04 -25.17
N ILE A 68 -0.98 19.21 -25.40
CA ILE A 68 -1.10 20.34 -24.48
C ILE A 68 -2.51 20.94 -24.56
N ASP A 69 -2.99 21.17 -25.78
CA ASP A 69 -4.35 21.63 -26.10
C ASP A 69 -4.67 21.22 -27.55
N GLU A 70 -5.95 21.00 -27.89
CA GLU A 70 -6.36 20.41 -29.18
C GLU A 70 -6.30 21.41 -30.36
N GLU A 71 -6.39 22.71 -30.07
CA GLU A 71 -6.47 23.80 -31.07
C GLU A 71 -5.33 24.81 -30.96
N ILE A 72 -4.10 24.34 -30.72
CA ILE A 72 -2.91 25.22 -30.66
C ILE A 72 -1.88 24.91 -31.74
N THR A 73 -1.32 25.98 -32.30
CA THR A 73 -0.05 25.92 -33.03
C THR A 73 1.05 26.48 -32.14
N VAL A 74 2.08 25.70 -31.86
CA VAL A 74 3.20 26.08 -30.98
C VAL A 74 4.15 27.03 -31.71
N THR A 75 4.36 28.21 -31.13
CA THR A 75 5.29 29.24 -31.63
C THR A 75 6.62 29.18 -30.89
N GLU A 76 6.59 29.10 -29.56
CA GLU A 76 7.77 28.98 -28.72
C GLU A 76 7.63 27.93 -27.62
N THR A 77 8.76 27.40 -27.18
CA THR A 77 8.84 26.37 -26.13
C THR A 77 10.01 26.65 -25.19
N ARG A 78 9.82 26.31 -23.92
CA ARG A 78 10.85 26.35 -22.86
C ARG A 78 10.72 25.13 -21.97
N ILE A 79 11.84 24.46 -21.72
CA ILE A 79 11.91 23.42 -20.69
C ILE A 79 12.38 24.03 -19.39
N TYR A 80 11.86 23.54 -18.27
CA TYR A 80 12.27 23.98 -16.95
C TYR A 80 12.30 22.79 -15.98
N HIS A 81 12.89 23.00 -14.82
CA HIS A 81 13.18 21.92 -13.88
C HIS A 81 12.65 22.26 -12.49
N GLY A 82 11.54 21.64 -12.10
CA GLY A 82 10.89 21.92 -10.82
C GLY A 82 11.62 21.31 -9.62
N GLY A 83 11.23 21.78 -8.41
CA GLY A 83 11.63 21.14 -7.15
C GLY A 83 11.23 19.66 -7.15
N MET A 84 12.15 18.78 -6.72
CA MET A 84 12.09 17.30 -6.84
C MET A 84 12.59 16.68 -8.16
N GLY A 85 13.24 17.45 -9.05
CA GLY A 85 13.91 16.91 -10.23
C GLY A 85 12.96 16.55 -11.39
N ASN A 86 11.70 16.98 -11.30
CA ASN A 86 10.75 16.89 -12.39
C ASN A 86 11.13 17.84 -13.52
N THR A 87 10.80 17.46 -14.75
CA THR A 87 11.04 18.28 -15.93
C THR A 87 9.70 18.76 -16.47
N GLY A 88 9.48 20.06 -16.42
CA GLY A 88 8.30 20.72 -16.97
C GLY A 88 8.53 21.27 -18.36
N LEU A 89 7.44 21.58 -19.06
CA LEU A 89 7.45 22.17 -20.40
C LEU A 89 6.43 23.30 -20.44
N ALA A 90 6.85 24.47 -20.89
CA ALA A 90 5.96 25.58 -21.21
C ALA A 90 5.99 25.88 -22.71
N VAL A 91 4.85 26.30 -23.24
CA VAL A 91 4.67 26.61 -24.65
C VAL A 91 3.86 27.89 -24.81
N ILE A 92 4.22 28.68 -25.82
CA ILE A 92 3.39 29.76 -26.34
C ILE A 92 2.75 29.29 -27.63
N SER A 93 1.45 29.59 -27.78
CA SER A 93 0.70 29.33 -29.01
C SER A 93 0.67 30.53 -29.95
N ASP A 94 0.22 30.31 -31.18
CA ASP A 94 -0.05 31.31 -32.22
C ASP A 94 -1.01 32.44 -31.79
N ASN A 95 -1.96 32.12 -30.91
CA ASN A 95 -2.85 33.11 -30.28
C ASN A 95 -2.25 33.79 -29.03
N ASN A 96 -0.94 33.70 -28.81
CA ASN A 96 -0.18 34.33 -27.72
C ASN A 96 -0.58 33.87 -26.31
N ARG A 97 -1.19 32.68 -26.19
CA ARG A 97 -1.51 32.07 -24.89
C ARG A 97 -0.33 31.25 -24.40
N ILE A 98 -0.10 31.30 -23.08
CA ILE A 98 0.97 30.55 -22.43
C ILE A 98 0.36 29.34 -21.71
N TYR A 99 0.85 28.16 -22.06
CA TYR A 99 0.51 26.89 -21.44
C TYR A 99 1.76 26.31 -20.76
N ALA A 100 1.56 25.55 -19.69
CA ALA A 100 2.64 24.89 -18.98
C ALA A 100 2.21 23.53 -18.45
N VAL A 101 3.19 22.65 -18.26
CA VAL A 101 3.06 21.31 -17.73
C VAL A 101 4.17 21.12 -16.71
N ASN A 102 3.83 20.85 -15.46
CA ASN A 102 4.83 20.73 -14.38
C ASN A 102 5.71 19.49 -14.51
N SER A 103 5.22 18.43 -15.16
CA SER A 103 5.98 17.20 -15.43
C SER A 103 5.58 16.59 -16.77
N VAL A 104 6.54 16.44 -17.69
CA VAL A 104 6.29 15.77 -18.99
C VAL A 104 6.03 14.25 -18.85
N MET A 105 6.26 13.68 -17.67
CA MET A 105 6.02 12.27 -17.38
C MET A 105 4.61 12.02 -16.83
N GLU A 106 4.05 13.02 -16.16
CA GLU A 106 2.70 13.04 -15.58
C GLU A 106 2.04 14.35 -16.00
N ALA A 107 1.72 14.43 -17.30
CA ALA A 107 1.34 15.68 -17.92
C ALA A 107 -0.08 16.11 -17.51
N VAL A 108 -0.15 17.24 -16.81
CA VAL A 108 -1.38 17.98 -16.54
C VAL A 108 -1.18 19.40 -17.07
N PRO A 109 -1.62 19.68 -18.32
CA PRO A 109 -1.53 21.02 -18.89
C PRO A 109 -2.38 22.02 -18.11
N TRP A 110 -1.83 23.20 -17.91
CA TRP A 110 -2.52 24.36 -17.36
C TRP A 110 -2.15 25.61 -18.13
N ARG A 111 -2.97 26.66 -18.02
CA ARG A 111 -2.86 27.88 -18.80
C ARG A 111 -2.78 29.11 -17.90
N ILE A 112 -1.99 30.10 -18.31
CA ILE A 112 -1.96 31.42 -17.68
C ILE A 112 -3.20 32.22 -18.12
N PRO A 113 -3.91 32.90 -17.20
CA PRO A 113 -5.00 33.80 -17.57
C PRO A 113 -4.52 34.95 -18.47
N ASP A 114 -5.32 35.30 -19.49
CA ASP A 114 -4.99 36.35 -20.45
C ASP A 114 -4.95 37.73 -19.75
N ILE A 115 -3.87 38.50 -19.94
CA ILE A 115 -3.75 39.88 -19.43
C ILE A 115 -4.34 40.89 -20.42
N ALA A 116 -3.98 40.74 -21.70
CA ALA A 116 -4.43 41.59 -22.79
C ALA A 116 -4.66 40.75 -24.05
N LYS A 117 -5.71 41.07 -24.81
CA LYS A 117 -6.03 40.32 -26.03
C LYS A 117 -4.96 40.55 -27.11
N GLY A 118 -4.17 39.51 -27.40
CA GLY A 118 -3.43 39.40 -28.66
C GLY A 118 -2.01 39.97 -28.69
N THR A 119 -1.45 40.50 -27.61
CA THR A 119 -0.05 40.96 -27.57
C THR A 119 0.92 39.83 -27.25
N HIS A 120 1.90 39.60 -28.13
CA HIS A 120 2.97 38.61 -27.94
C HIS A 120 4.00 39.14 -26.92
N PRO A 121 4.47 38.32 -25.96
CA PRO A 121 5.54 38.72 -25.06
C PRO A 121 6.86 38.97 -25.83
N SER A 122 7.57 40.07 -25.53
CA SER A 122 8.87 40.37 -26.15
C SER A 122 9.97 39.45 -25.62
N ALA A 123 9.86 39.04 -24.35
CA ALA A 123 10.71 38.04 -23.73
C ALA A 123 9.93 37.26 -22.67
N TRP A 124 10.24 35.99 -22.52
CA TRP A 124 9.61 35.14 -21.50
C TRP A 124 10.50 33.96 -21.10
N ASN A 125 10.34 33.49 -19.87
CA ASN A 125 10.89 32.22 -19.41
C ASN A 125 10.13 31.69 -18.18
N VAL A 126 10.47 30.47 -17.75
CA VAL A 126 9.88 29.83 -16.58
C VAL A 126 10.92 29.70 -15.47
N LEU A 127 10.53 30.09 -14.27
CA LEU A 127 11.32 30.11 -13.05
C LEU A 127 10.82 29.06 -12.07
N THR A 128 11.75 28.45 -11.34
CA THR A 128 11.46 27.30 -10.46
C THR A 128 12.03 27.45 -9.04
N SER A 129 12.36 28.67 -8.62
CA SER A 129 12.99 28.96 -7.32
C SER A 129 12.14 28.57 -6.10
N LEU A 130 10.81 28.77 -6.17
CA LEU A 130 9.86 28.38 -5.11
C LEU A 130 8.66 27.62 -5.68
N GLN A 131 8.00 28.25 -6.63
CA GLN A 131 6.88 27.70 -7.39
C GLN A 131 7.11 27.95 -8.88
N VAL A 132 6.49 27.15 -9.74
CA VAL A 132 6.58 27.33 -11.19
C VAL A 132 5.95 28.67 -11.54
N THR A 133 6.80 29.64 -11.89
CA THR A 133 6.41 31.01 -12.19
C THR A 133 6.85 31.34 -13.60
N VAL A 134 5.93 31.77 -14.45
CA VAL A 134 6.28 32.23 -15.79
C VAL A 134 6.48 33.73 -15.74
N LEU A 135 7.71 34.15 -16.01
CA LEU A 135 8.06 35.56 -16.17
C LEU A 135 7.93 35.92 -17.65
N PHE A 136 7.17 36.95 -17.97
CA PHE A 136 7.03 37.43 -19.34
C PHE A 136 6.88 38.94 -19.39
N ILE A 137 7.37 39.53 -20.47
CA ILE A 137 7.45 40.98 -20.65
C ILE A 137 6.60 41.36 -21.86
N ILE A 138 5.73 42.36 -21.69
CA ILE A 138 4.96 42.94 -22.78
C ILE A 138 5.30 44.43 -22.84
N GLY A 139 5.99 44.85 -23.91
CA GLY A 139 6.58 46.18 -24.01
C GLY A 139 7.65 46.37 -22.93
N ASN A 140 7.36 47.20 -21.92
CA ASN A 140 8.23 47.46 -20.76
C ASN A 140 7.59 47.04 -19.42
N ALA A 141 6.53 46.22 -19.47
CA ALA A 141 5.82 45.72 -18.29
C ALA A 141 6.20 44.27 -18.01
N PHE A 142 6.70 44.01 -16.80
CA PHE A 142 7.10 42.68 -16.34
C PHE A 142 5.94 42.00 -15.61
N TYR A 143 5.58 40.79 -16.03
CA TYR A 143 4.50 40.01 -15.44
C TYR A 143 5.00 38.67 -14.90
N ALA A 144 4.56 38.31 -13.70
CA ALA A 144 4.77 37.00 -13.10
C ALA A 144 3.44 36.24 -13.03
N GLY A 145 3.33 35.14 -13.80
CA GLY A 145 2.17 34.26 -13.83
C GLY A 145 2.40 32.95 -13.07
N VAL A 146 1.41 32.52 -12.29
CA VAL A 146 1.45 31.26 -11.52
C VAL A 146 0.17 30.47 -11.80
N GLN A 147 0.23 29.14 -11.69
CA GLN A 147 -0.92 28.27 -11.92
C GLN A 147 -2.13 28.68 -11.04
N GLY A 148 -3.26 28.98 -11.68
CA GLY A 148 -4.53 29.30 -11.01
C GLY A 148 -4.66 30.74 -10.49
N ILE A 149 -3.65 31.59 -10.66
CA ILE A 149 -3.65 32.98 -10.22
C ILE A 149 -3.50 33.91 -11.43
N SER A 150 -4.19 35.06 -11.42
CA SER A 150 -4.00 36.10 -12.45
C SER A 150 -2.57 36.64 -12.41
N PRO A 151 -1.92 36.87 -13.56
CA PRO A 151 -0.56 37.40 -13.56
C PRO A 151 -0.42 38.73 -12.81
N HIS A 152 0.64 38.84 -12.01
CA HIS A 152 0.96 40.03 -11.23
C HIS A 152 1.95 40.91 -12.00
N LEU A 153 1.67 42.21 -12.08
CA LEU A 153 2.61 43.21 -12.59
C LEU A 153 3.71 43.46 -11.55
N LEU A 154 4.97 43.38 -11.96
CA LEU A 154 6.13 43.65 -11.11
C LEU A 154 6.54 45.12 -11.20
N ASP A 155 6.74 45.75 -10.04
CA ASP A 155 7.28 47.11 -9.95
C ASP A 155 8.80 47.04 -9.78
N LEU A 156 9.53 47.32 -10.87
CA LEU A 156 10.98 47.17 -10.97
C LEU A 156 11.60 48.53 -11.27
N SER A 157 12.39 49.05 -10.33
CA SER A 157 13.00 50.39 -10.43
C SER A 157 14.19 50.45 -11.39
N TRP A 158 14.79 49.32 -11.72
CA TRP A 158 15.98 49.20 -12.56
C TRP A 158 15.68 48.92 -14.04
N LYS A 159 14.40 48.84 -14.41
CA LYS A 159 13.99 48.60 -15.81
C LYS A 159 14.49 49.70 -16.73
N ILE A 160 14.82 49.33 -17.97
CA ILE A 160 15.29 50.27 -18.99
C ILE A 160 14.08 50.71 -19.82
N ASP A 161 13.77 52.01 -19.81
CA ASP A 161 12.59 52.54 -20.51
C ASP A 161 12.77 52.67 -22.03
N ASN A 162 14.01 52.79 -22.51
CA ASN A 162 14.34 53.04 -23.91
C ASN A 162 14.70 51.75 -24.64
N GLY A 163 13.68 50.99 -25.07
CA GLY A 163 13.83 49.77 -25.85
C GLY A 163 12.91 48.66 -25.35
N GLU A 164 13.21 47.43 -25.75
CA GLU A 164 12.55 46.23 -25.24
C GLU A 164 13.54 45.19 -24.71
N TYR A 165 13.10 44.39 -23.75
CA TYR A 165 13.78 43.17 -23.35
C TYR A 165 13.46 42.07 -24.34
N VAL A 166 14.51 41.42 -24.85
CA VAL A 166 14.47 40.48 -25.97
C VAL A 166 14.59 39.03 -25.50
N ASN A 167 15.29 38.80 -24.38
CA ASN A 167 15.45 37.44 -23.86
C ASN A 167 15.61 37.43 -22.34
N ILE A 168 15.12 36.37 -21.71
CA ILE A 168 15.28 36.08 -20.29
C ILE A 168 15.92 34.70 -20.20
N VAL A 169 17.08 34.60 -19.56
CA VAL A 169 17.80 33.33 -19.46
C VAL A 169 18.17 33.05 -17.99
N PRO A 170 17.48 32.11 -17.32
CA PRO A 170 17.85 31.67 -15.98
C PRO A 170 19.12 30.82 -16.02
N ASN A 171 19.89 30.82 -14.93
CA ASN A 171 20.94 29.84 -14.69
C ASN A 171 20.32 28.45 -14.36
N TRP A 172 21.17 27.44 -14.17
CA TRP A 172 20.74 26.03 -14.04
C TRP A 172 19.67 25.77 -12.96
N ASP A 173 19.75 26.45 -11.82
CA ASP A 173 18.84 26.32 -10.69
C ASP A 173 17.80 27.45 -10.60
N SER A 174 17.81 28.39 -11.55
CA SER A 174 16.97 29.61 -11.54
C SER A 174 17.18 30.50 -10.30
N SER A 175 18.34 30.43 -9.66
CA SER A 175 18.72 31.39 -8.61
C SER A 175 19.03 32.77 -9.18
N ARG A 176 19.50 32.85 -10.43
CA ARG A 176 19.82 34.10 -11.11
C ARG A 176 19.31 34.10 -12.55
N MET A 177 19.10 35.29 -13.11
CA MET A 177 18.61 35.47 -14.47
C MET A 177 19.37 36.56 -15.19
N ALA A 178 19.66 36.31 -16.47
CA ALA A 178 20.22 37.28 -17.38
C ALA A 178 19.11 37.81 -18.30
N LEU A 179 18.88 39.12 -18.27
CA LEU A 179 17.91 39.83 -19.09
C LEU A 179 18.66 40.54 -20.21
N LEU A 180 18.45 40.10 -21.46
CA LEU A 180 19.02 40.75 -22.63
C LEU A 180 18.10 41.88 -23.08
N HIS A 181 18.63 43.09 -23.10
CA HIS A 181 17.94 44.26 -23.60
C HIS A 181 18.39 44.60 -25.03
N SER A 182 17.48 45.17 -25.82
CA SER A 182 17.70 45.62 -27.21
C SER A 182 18.87 46.60 -27.39
N SER A 183 19.28 47.29 -26.30
CA SER A 183 20.46 48.16 -26.28
C SER A 183 21.80 47.41 -26.08
N PHE A 184 21.83 46.09 -26.25
CA PHE A 184 23.00 45.22 -26.05
C PHE A 184 23.56 45.22 -24.62
N VAL A 185 22.68 45.43 -23.66
CA VAL A 185 22.98 45.37 -22.24
C VAL A 185 22.37 44.10 -21.67
N VAL A 186 23.11 43.41 -20.81
CA VAL A 186 22.62 42.26 -20.03
C VAL A 186 22.51 42.68 -18.58
N GLN A 187 21.27 42.76 -18.07
CA GLN A 187 21.02 42.97 -16.64
C GLN A 187 20.91 41.61 -15.95
N ILE A 188 21.68 41.44 -14.88
CA ILE A 188 21.67 40.21 -14.10
C ILE A 188 20.89 40.48 -12.83
N ILE A 189 19.86 39.66 -12.60
CA ILE A 189 18.97 39.76 -11.47
C ILE A 189 19.00 38.48 -10.63
N ASP A 190 18.70 38.61 -9.35
CA ASP A 190 18.45 37.48 -8.46
C ASP A 190 16.99 36.99 -8.60
N SER A 191 16.70 35.84 -8.01
CA SER A 191 15.40 35.18 -7.92
C SER A 191 14.29 36.03 -7.27
N ASP A 192 14.65 37.04 -6.49
CA ASP A 192 13.73 38.04 -5.90
C ASP A 192 13.50 39.26 -6.80
N PHE A 193 14.03 39.23 -8.04
CA PHE A 193 14.00 40.32 -9.02
C PHE A 193 14.82 41.56 -8.63
N SER A 194 15.75 41.46 -7.68
CA SER A 194 16.74 42.50 -7.40
C SER A 194 17.85 42.53 -8.47
N LEU A 195 18.31 43.72 -8.84
CA LEU A 195 19.42 43.88 -9.79
C LEU A 195 20.77 43.65 -9.09
N LEU A 196 21.55 42.71 -9.60
CA LEU A 196 22.89 42.40 -9.11
C LEU A 196 23.96 43.20 -9.87
N CYS A 197 23.96 43.11 -11.20
CA CYS A 197 24.89 43.85 -12.04
C CYS A 197 24.35 44.09 -13.45
N THR A 198 25.02 44.97 -14.19
CA THR A 198 24.70 45.29 -15.58
C THR A 198 25.96 45.16 -16.42
N LEU A 199 25.92 44.29 -17.43
CA LEU A 199 27.03 44.00 -18.33
C LEU A 199 26.76 44.64 -19.70
N SER A 200 27.78 45.29 -20.27
CA SER A 200 27.71 45.83 -21.63
C SER A 200 28.35 44.85 -22.61
N ILE A 201 27.60 44.37 -23.60
CA ILE A 201 28.17 43.51 -24.65
C ILE A 201 28.84 44.42 -25.70
N CYS A 202 30.16 44.29 -25.88
CA CYS A 202 30.89 45.08 -26.87
C CYS A 202 30.42 44.80 -28.30
N THR A 203 29.82 45.81 -28.94
CA THR A 203 29.36 45.78 -30.32
C THR A 203 30.51 46.04 -31.29
N VAL A 204 31.02 44.99 -31.93
CA VAL A 204 31.82 45.15 -33.16
C VAL A 204 31.16 44.28 -34.23
N GLY A 205 30.38 44.92 -35.12
CA GLY A 205 29.71 44.28 -36.27
C GLY A 205 28.24 43.90 -36.05
N ASP A 206 27.41 44.13 -37.09
CA ASP A 206 25.94 44.13 -37.14
C ASP A 206 25.20 42.78 -36.95
N SER A 207 25.83 41.71 -36.46
CA SER A 207 25.22 40.36 -36.48
C SER A 207 24.94 39.74 -35.11
N ILE A 208 24.45 40.51 -34.13
CA ILE A 208 24.05 39.99 -32.80
C ILE A 208 22.65 39.33 -32.82
N ILE A 209 21.89 39.50 -33.90
CA ILE A 209 20.45 39.19 -34.00
C ILE A 209 20.11 37.68 -33.89
N ARG A 210 21.12 36.78 -33.77
CA ARG A 210 20.91 35.33 -33.60
C ARG A 210 21.83 34.67 -32.55
N SER A 211 22.46 35.44 -31.66
CA SER A 211 23.36 34.90 -30.64
C SER A 211 22.58 34.23 -29.49
N SER A 212 22.84 32.95 -29.23
CA SER A 212 22.27 32.24 -28.07
C SER A 212 23.03 32.63 -26.80
N LEU A 213 22.35 33.33 -25.90
CA LEU A 213 22.81 33.65 -24.55
C LEU A 213 22.47 32.48 -23.61
N THR A 214 23.41 32.04 -22.79
CA THR A 214 23.20 31.03 -21.75
C THR A 214 24.18 31.22 -20.59
N TRP A 215 24.14 30.36 -19.57
CA TRP A 215 25.03 30.41 -18.43
C TRP A 215 26.13 29.33 -18.50
N CYS A 216 27.27 29.63 -17.90
CA CYS A 216 28.36 28.70 -17.60
C CYS A 216 28.58 28.72 -16.08
N GLY A 217 27.90 27.84 -15.35
CA GLY A 217 27.81 27.96 -13.89
C GLY A 217 26.89 29.10 -13.45
N SER A 218 27.20 29.74 -12.32
CA SER A 218 26.34 30.79 -11.72
C SER A 218 26.90 32.22 -11.83
N GLU A 219 28.17 32.35 -12.23
CA GLU A 219 28.91 33.62 -12.23
C GLU A 219 29.38 34.05 -13.63
N VAL A 220 29.10 33.25 -14.66
CA VAL A 220 29.59 33.51 -16.02
C VAL A 220 28.47 33.35 -17.03
N VAL A 221 28.30 34.36 -17.86
CA VAL A 221 27.36 34.38 -18.97
C VAL A 221 28.09 33.98 -20.25
N ALA A 222 27.54 33.01 -20.96
CA ALA A 222 28.06 32.50 -22.22
C ALA A 222 27.26 33.05 -23.40
N LEU A 223 27.96 33.74 -24.31
CA LEU A 223 27.40 34.34 -25.51
C LEU A 223 28.00 33.68 -26.75
N LYS A 224 27.19 32.92 -27.49
CA LYS A 224 27.59 32.41 -28.81
C LYS A 224 27.47 33.53 -29.84
N ARG A 225 28.59 34.19 -30.15
CA ARG A 225 28.64 35.36 -31.03
C ARG A 225 28.63 34.99 -32.51
N THR A 226 29.37 33.95 -32.89
CA THR A 226 29.43 33.46 -34.27
C THR A 226 29.11 31.97 -34.31
N HIS A 227 29.11 31.35 -35.49
CA HIS A 227 29.00 29.90 -35.60
C HIS A 227 30.19 29.17 -34.95
N GLN A 228 31.33 29.82 -34.76
CA GLN A 228 32.59 29.22 -34.33
C GLN A 228 33.17 29.83 -33.05
N SER A 229 32.61 30.91 -32.51
CA SER A 229 33.18 31.63 -31.36
C SER A 229 32.20 31.72 -30.20
N LEU A 230 32.67 31.37 -29.00
CA LEU A 230 31.96 31.45 -27.73
C LEU A 230 32.65 32.43 -26.80
N TYR A 231 31.90 33.40 -26.28
CA TYR A 231 32.40 34.42 -25.35
C TYR A 231 31.89 34.07 -23.96
N LEU A 232 32.79 33.97 -22.99
CA LEU A 232 32.45 33.81 -21.58
C LEU A 232 32.71 35.13 -20.87
N ILE A 233 31.66 35.72 -20.33
CA ILE A 233 31.68 37.04 -19.69
C ILE A 233 31.37 36.83 -18.20
N SER A 234 32.36 37.10 -17.35
CA SER A 234 32.21 37.08 -15.89
C SER A 234 31.32 38.23 -15.42
N LEU A 235 30.71 38.09 -14.24
CA LEU A 235 29.97 39.18 -13.60
C LEU A 235 30.85 40.42 -13.32
N CYS A 236 32.17 40.23 -13.22
CA CYS A 236 33.16 41.30 -13.10
C CYS A 236 33.51 41.95 -14.45
N SER A 237 32.78 41.65 -15.54
CA SER A 237 33.01 42.13 -16.91
C SER A 237 34.33 41.66 -17.56
N GLU A 238 34.99 40.65 -17.00
CA GLU A 238 36.11 39.97 -17.65
C GLU A 238 35.59 39.06 -18.77
N THR A 239 36.20 39.13 -19.96
CA THR A 239 35.75 38.38 -21.13
C THR A 239 36.84 37.42 -21.62
N HIS A 240 36.47 36.16 -21.80
CA HIS A 240 37.30 35.13 -22.42
C HIS A 240 36.66 34.63 -23.72
N ILE A 241 37.46 34.46 -24.76
CA ILE A 241 36.99 34.05 -26.10
C ILE A 241 37.52 32.66 -26.40
N TYR A 242 36.63 31.76 -26.81
CA TYR A 242 36.94 30.41 -27.28
C TYR A 242 36.51 30.27 -28.74
N ASP A 243 37.49 30.05 -29.61
CA ASP A 243 37.27 29.82 -31.04
C ASP A 243 37.40 28.33 -31.38
N PHE A 244 36.52 27.85 -32.25
CA PHE A 244 36.41 26.44 -32.65
C PHE A 244 36.53 26.29 -34.16
N GLU A 245 37.09 25.17 -34.62
CA GLU A 245 37.31 24.92 -36.05
C GLU A 245 35.99 24.74 -36.83
N SER A 246 34.94 24.23 -36.19
CA SER A 246 33.64 23.95 -36.84
C SER A 246 32.47 24.54 -36.07
N SER A 247 31.30 24.56 -36.69
CA SER A 247 30.11 25.17 -36.08
C SER A 247 29.80 24.53 -34.72
N VAL A 248 29.62 25.37 -33.70
CA VAL A 248 29.34 24.91 -32.34
C VAL A 248 27.86 24.90 -32.02
N GLN A 249 27.43 23.91 -31.24
CA GLN A 249 26.17 23.89 -30.52
C GLN A 249 26.45 23.88 -29.03
N ILE A 250 25.67 24.61 -28.25
CA ILE A 250 25.90 24.78 -26.82
C ILE A 250 24.71 24.29 -26.00
N ASP A 251 24.98 23.70 -24.84
CA ASP A 251 23.98 23.26 -23.88
C ASP A 251 24.45 23.56 -22.45
N MET A 252 23.56 24.07 -21.61
CA MET A 252 23.88 24.47 -20.24
C MET A 252 23.88 23.25 -19.32
N GLU A 253 24.86 23.18 -18.42
CA GLU A 253 24.88 22.24 -17.29
C GLU A 253 25.16 23.04 -16.01
N LEU A 254 25.04 22.38 -14.85
CA LEU A 254 25.10 23.07 -13.56
C LEU A 254 26.43 23.77 -13.27
N ASP A 255 27.54 23.21 -13.74
CA ASP A 255 28.91 23.65 -13.45
C ASP A 255 29.62 24.21 -14.69
N GLY A 256 28.91 24.36 -15.80
CA GLY A 256 29.52 24.81 -17.04
C GLY A 256 28.63 24.69 -18.28
N ILE A 257 29.28 24.74 -19.43
CA ILE A 257 28.63 24.67 -20.74
C ILE A 257 29.25 23.56 -21.58
N LYS A 258 28.38 22.77 -22.20
CA LYS A 258 28.74 21.73 -23.15
C LYS A 258 28.81 22.33 -24.53
N VAL A 259 29.96 22.19 -25.17
CA VAL A 259 30.20 22.61 -26.54
C VAL A 259 30.32 21.37 -27.41
N PHE A 260 29.41 21.24 -28.37
CA PHE A 260 29.39 20.18 -29.36
C PHE A 260 29.85 20.75 -30.69
N THR A 261 30.88 20.15 -31.26
CA THR A 261 31.27 20.40 -32.65
C THR A 261 31.01 19.16 -33.49
N THR A 262 31.42 19.18 -34.76
CA THR A 262 31.25 18.03 -35.65
C THR A 262 32.01 16.79 -35.16
N ASN A 263 33.18 17.02 -34.53
CA ASN A 263 34.15 15.96 -34.24
C ASN A 263 34.49 15.83 -32.75
N GLU A 264 34.26 16.88 -31.95
CA GLU A 264 34.63 16.92 -30.55
C GLU A 264 33.49 17.36 -29.65
N PHE A 265 33.61 16.93 -28.39
CA PHE A 265 32.75 17.32 -27.30
C PHE A 265 33.63 17.90 -26.20
N THR A 266 33.41 19.15 -25.85
CA THR A 266 34.21 19.90 -24.88
C THR A 266 33.29 20.43 -23.78
N LEU A 267 33.68 20.24 -22.52
CA LEU A 267 33.03 20.85 -21.37
C LEU A 267 33.88 22.02 -20.90
N LEU A 268 33.34 23.23 -21.00
CA LEU A 268 33.94 24.41 -20.39
C LEU A 268 33.23 24.62 -19.04
N SER A 269 33.98 24.61 -17.94
CA SER A 269 33.42 24.75 -16.59
C SER A 269 34.09 25.89 -15.86
N GLN A 270 33.33 26.55 -14.97
CA GLN A 270 33.92 27.42 -13.97
C GLN A 270 34.87 26.60 -13.09
N VAL A 271 36.06 27.15 -12.78
CA VAL A 271 37.01 26.47 -11.89
C VAL A 271 36.37 26.38 -10.50
N PRO A 272 36.15 25.19 -9.95
CA PRO A 272 35.53 25.05 -8.62
C PRO A 272 36.45 25.60 -7.53
N ASP A 273 35.88 26.23 -6.51
CA ASP A 273 36.63 26.83 -5.39
C ASP A 273 37.60 25.83 -4.75
N ALA A 274 37.16 24.58 -4.50
CA ALA A 274 38.03 23.54 -3.95
C ALA A 274 39.29 23.28 -4.80
N VAL A 275 39.20 23.41 -6.13
CA VAL A 275 40.36 23.30 -7.02
C VAL A 275 41.23 24.56 -6.94
N GLY A 276 40.61 25.73 -6.91
CA GLY A 276 41.30 27.02 -6.71
C GLY A 276 42.06 27.07 -5.39
N ASP A 277 41.48 26.57 -4.30
CA ASP A 277 42.11 26.50 -2.99
C ASP A 277 43.41 25.68 -3.01
N VAL A 278 43.47 24.60 -3.80
CA VAL A 278 44.62 23.67 -3.80
C VAL A 278 45.64 23.97 -4.90
N LEU A 279 45.19 24.28 -6.11
CA LEU A 279 46.04 24.52 -7.28
C LEU A 279 46.14 26.00 -7.69
N GLY A 280 45.46 26.89 -6.97
CA GLY A 280 45.51 28.32 -7.22
C GLY A 280 46.93 28.86 -7.07
N VAL A 281 47.26 29.83 -7.91
CA VAL A 281 48.59 30.47 -7.90
C VAL A 281 48.77 31.18 -6.55
N ALA A 282 49.82 30.79 -5.81
CA ALA A 282 50.11 31.33 -4.48
C ALA A 282 48.93 31.25 -3.50
N SER A 283 48.13 30.18 -3.58
CA SER A 283 47.02 29.96 -2.66
C SER A 283 47.52 29.83 -1.21
N PRO A 284 47.01 30.64 -0.26
CA PRO A 284 47.35 30.52 1.15
C PRO A 284 46.56 29.42 1.87
N GLU A 285 45.68 28.70 1.15
CA GLU A 285 44.79 27.73 1.76
C GLU A 285 45.54 26.47 2.24
N PRO A 286 45.10 25.85 3.36
CA PRO A 286 45.77 24.68 3.93
C PRO A 286 45.92 23.51 2.95
N GLY A 287 44.95 23.32 2.06
CA GLY A 287 44.99 22.30 1.01
C GLY A 287 46.16 22.47 0.04
N ALA A 288 46.48 23.71 -0.38
CA ALA A 288 47.64 23.98 -1.24
C ALA A 288 48.95 23.67 -0.52
N ILE A 289 49.08 24.08 0.73
CA ILE A 289 50.26 23.82 1.56
C ILE A 289 50.48 22.31 1.74
N LEU A 290 49.41 21.55 2.02
CA LEU A 290 49.46 20.10 2.14
C LEU A 290 49.82 19.42 0.81
N TYR A 291 49.30 19.94 -0.30
CA TYR A 291 49.62 19.45 -1.65
C TYR A 291 51.10 19.66 -1.97
N GLU A 292 51.63 20.87 -1.74
CA GLU A 292 53.05 21.17 -1.93
C GLU A 292 53.95 20.32 -1.02
N ALA A 293 53.58 20.17 0.25
CA ALA A 293 54.29 19.30 1.19
C ALA A 293 54.35 17.84 0.68
N SER A 294 53.26 17.35 0.11
CA SER A 294 53.20 16.01 -0.47
C SER A 294 54.06 15.87 -1.74
N GLU A 295 54.11 16.87 -2.61
CA GLU A 295 54.96 16.83 -3.80
C GLU A 295 56.44 16.93 -3.42
N LYS A 296 56.81 17.82 -2.47
CA LYS A 296 58.17 17.90 -1.92
C LYS A 296 58.64 16.60 -1.28
N LEU A 297 57.75 15.92 -0.56
CA LEU A 297 58.03 14.62 0.02
C LEU A 297 58.34 13.56 -1.06
N ILE A 298 57.64 13.60 -2.20
CA ILE A 298 57.88 12.69 -3.34
C ILE A 298 59.20 13.02 -4.05
N GLU A 299 59.51 14.31 -4.20
CA GLU A 299 60.75 14.79 -4.81
C GLU A 299 61.99 14.59 -3.90
N GLY A 300 61.77 14.34 -2.60
CA GLY A 300 62.85 14.16 -1.62
C GLY A 300 63.51 15.48 -1.21
N THR A 301 62.78 16.60 -1.29
CA THR A 301 63.29 17.93 -0.93
C THR A 301 63.07 18.24 0.56
N TYR A 302 63.86 19.19 1.09
CA TYR A 302 63.75 19.61 2.49
C TYR A 302 62.55 20.54 2.71
N GLY A 303 62.16 20.73 3.98
CA GLY A 303 61.10 21.67 4.38
C GLY A 303 59.71 21.08 4.58
N VAL A 304 59.46 19.80 4.24
CA VAL A 304 58.13 19.16 4.42
C VAL A 304 57.57 19.32 5.84
N TYR A 305 58.42 19.20 6.86
CA TYR A 305 58.02 19.36 8.27
C TYR A 305 57.55 20.78 8.61
N GLU A 306 58.17 21.80 8.02
CA GLU A 306 57.78 23.21 8.21
C GLU A 306 56.38 23.46 7.65
N TYR A 307 56.11 22.95 6.43
CA TYR A 307 54.80 23.04 5.80
C TYR A 307 53.73 22.32 6.62
N ILE A 308 54.03 21.13 7.16
CA ILE A 308 53.10 20.38 8.02
C ILE A 308 52.79 21.16 9.30
N ASN A 309 53.81 21.73 9.95
CA ASN A 309 53.62 22.51 11.17
C ASN A 309 52.80 23.80 10.91
N MET A 310 52.93 24.42 9.73
CA MET A 310 52.13 25.60 9.37
C MET A 310 50.62 25.32 9.36
N ILE A 311 50.20 24.07 9.07
CA ILE A 311 48.79 23.69 8.92
C ILE A 311 48.32 22.69 9.97
N GLU A 312 49.08 22.46 11.04
CA GLU A 312 48.77 21.44 12.06
C GLU A 312 47.34 21.61 12.62
N ASP A 313 46.98 22.84 12.96
CA ASP A 313 45.65 23.20 13.50
C ASP A 313 44.51 23.13 12.46
N GLN A 314 44.84 23.07 11.17
CA GLN A 314 43.88 23.10 10.06
C GLN A 314 43.97 21.86 9.15
N MET A 315 44.60 20.80 9.64
CA MET A 315 44.87 19.58 8.88
C MET A 315 43.59 18.93 8.33
N GLU A 316 42.49 18.94 9.09
CA GLU A 316 41.21 18.40 8.63
C GLU A 316 40.67 19.16 7.41
N LYS A 317 40.73 20.50 7.43
CA LYS A 317 40.36 21.38 6.31
C LYS A 317 41.26 21.11 5.10
N ALA A 318 42.58 20.99 5.31
CA ALA A 318 43.54 20.70 4.25
C ALA A 318 43.24 19.36 3.54
N ILE A 319 42.92 18.32 4.32
CA ILE A 319 42.55 17.00 3.78
C ILE A 319 41.26 17.11 2.97
N GLN A 320 40.24 17.81 3.49
CA GLN A 320 38.97 18.00 2.79
C GLN A 320 39.15 18.77 1.48
N GLN A 321 39.89 19.88 1.47
CA GLN A 321 40.20 20.66 0.27
C GLN A 321 40.88 19.78 -0.79
N CYS A 322 41.95 19.06 -0.43
CA CYS A 322 42.61 18.11 -1.35
C CYS A 322 41.65 17.02 -1.87
N LEU A 323 40.76 16.50 -1.02
CA LEU A 323 39.84 15.44 -1.38
C LEU A 323 38.75 15.92 -2.37
N PHE A 324 38.15 17.07 -2.12
CA PHE A 324 37.15 17.67 -3.00
C PHE A 324 37.79 18.19 -4.30
N ALA A 325 38.96 18.84 -4.22
CA ALA A 325 39.74 19.23 -5.40
C ALA A 325 39.98 18.03 -6.33
N ALA A 326 40.39 16.88 -5.76
CA ALA A 326 40.58 15.65 -6.52
C ALA A 326 39.29 15.20 -7.21
N ALA A 327 38.15 15.26 -6.52
CA ALA A 327 36.86 14.83 -7.06
C ALA A 327 36.45 15.63 -8.30
N HIS A 328 36.71 16.93 -8.31
CA HIS A 328 36.41 17.83 -9.43
C HIS A 328 37.33 17.61 -10.65
N GLN A 329 38.49 16.98 -10.50
CA GLN A 329 39.41 16.75 -11.61
C GLN A 329 38.92 15.65 -12.58
N PHE A 330 39.20 15.86 -13.86
CA PHE A 330 39.04 14.85 -14.91
C PHE A 330 40.32 14.07 -15.18
N ASP A 331 41.49 14.70 -14.95
CA ASP A 331 42.78 14.04 -15.11
C ASP A 331 43.10 13.12 -13.93
N THR A 332 43.33 11.84 -14.25
CA THR A 332 43.67 10.81 -13.28
C THR A 332 45.04 11.01 -12.62
N ILE A 333 45.95 11.78 -13.23
CA ILE A 333 47.26 12.09 -12.63
C ILE A 333 47.06 13.10 -11.50
N LEU A 334 46.41 14.22 -11.77
CA LEU A 334 46.09 15.23 -10.75
C LEU A 334 45.24 14.66 -9.61
N GLN A 335 44.22 13.86 -9.91
CA GLN A 335 43.43 13.14 -8.90
C GLN A 335 44.33 12.34 -7.94
N LYS A 336 45.31 11.59 -8.46
CA LYS A 336 46.22 10.78 -7.65
C LYS A 336 47.14 11.65 -6.79
N LYS A 337 47.67 12.75 -7.32
CA LYS A 337 48.53 13.67 -6.56
C LYS A 337 47.78 14.25 -5.36
N MET A 338 46.58 14.79 -5.58
CA MET A 338 45.74 15.33 -4.50
C MET A 338 45.29 14.25 -3.50
N LEU A 339 44.96 13.04 -3.96
CA LEU A 339 44.65 11.92 -3.07
C LEU A 339 45.85 11.49 -2.22
N ARG A 340 47.08 11.58 -2.74
CA ARG A 340 48.30 11.33 -1.95
C ARG A 340 48.48 12.39 -0.88
N ALA A 341 48.28 13.67 -1.23
CA ALA A 341 48.32 14.77 -0.26
C ALA A 341 47.29 14.58 0.87
N ALA A 342 46.03 14.27 0.52
CA ALA A 342 45.00 13.95 1.50
C ALA A 342 45.35 12.70 2.34
N SER A 343 45.97 11.68 1.74
CA SER A 343 46.43 10.49 2.46
C SER A 343 47.60 10.79 3.42
N LEU A 344 48.50 11.71 3.05
CA LEU A 344 49.59 12.18 3.90
C LEU A 344 49.01 12.89 5.13
N GLY A 345 48.12 13.87 4.94
CA GLY A 345 47.48 14.58 6.05
C GLY A 345 46.72 13.63 6.97
N LYS A 346 45.98 12.68 6.41
CA LYS A 346 45.28 11.65 7.20
C LYS A 346 46.22 10.81 8.06
N SER A 347 47.42 10.48 7.56
CA SER A 347 48.40 9.69 8.31
C SER A 347 48.97 10.42 9.54
N LEU A 348 48.92 11.76 9.52
CA LEU A 348 49.38 12.63 10.61
C LEU A 348 48.30 12.82 11.68
N LEU A 349 47.02 12.61 11.35
CA LEU A 349 45.89 12.70 12.28
C LEU A 349 45.65 11.37 13.00
N ARG A 350 45.67 11.39 14.35
CA ARG A 350 45.44 10.19 15.17
C ARG A 350 43.99 9.69 15.20
N ARG A 351 42.99 10.52 14.87
CA ARG A 351 41.56 10.22 15.04
C ARG A 351 40.66 10.75 13.91
N GLN A 352 41.00 10.48 12.66
CA GLN A 352 40.15 10.86 11.53
C GLN A 352 39.28 9.70 11.04
N ASP A 353 37.99 9.97 10.78
CA ASP A 353 37.11 9.02 10.09
C ASP A 353 37.58 8.82 8.64
N ALA A 354 37.91 7.57 8.31
CA ALA A 354 38.34 7.17 6.98
C ALA A 354 37.20 7.10 5.95
N SER A 355 35.95 7.12 6.40
CA SER A 355 34.77 6.81 5.58
C SER A 355 34.63 7.78 4.42
N GLN A 356 34.71 9.09 4.66
CA GLN A 356 34.61 10.12 3.60
C GLN A 356 35.67 9.95 2.51
N PHE A 357 36.93 9.70 2.90
CA PHE A 357 38.03 9.46 1.96
C PHE A 357 37.76 8.24 1.08
N VAL A 358 37.30 7.14 1.69
CA VAL A 358 36.99 5.89 0.97
C VAL A 358 35.81 6.11 0.02
N ASP A 359 34.76 6.79 0.46
CA ASP A 359 33.58 7.02 -0.36
C ASP A 359 33.88 7.95 -1.54
N MET A 360 34.68 9.00 -1.34
CA MET A 360 35.13 9.85 -2.45
C MET A 360 35.98 9.07 -3.45
N CYS A 361 36.88 8.20 -2.99
CA CYS A 361 37.63 7.31 -3.88
C CYS A 361 36.71 6.38 -4.68
N ARG A 362 35.62 5.88 -4.07
CA ARG A 362 34.62 5.06 -4.78
C ARG A 362 33.92 5.89 -5.86
N VAL A 363 33.47 7.10 -5.53
CA VAL A 363 32.79 8.01 -6.46
C VAL A 363 33.68 8.35 -7.65
N MET A 364 34.94 8.76 -7.41
CA MET A 364 35.88 9.08 -8.48
C MET A 364 36.17 7.89 -9.41
N ARG A 365 36.29 6.67 -8.86
CA ARG A 365 36.46 5.46 -9.68
C ARG A 365 35.26 5.21 -10.59
N VAL A 366 34.05 5.42 -10.08
CA VAL A 366 32.82 5.33 -10.88
C VAL A 366 32.81 6.40 -11.96
N LEU A 367 33.10 7.67 -11.64
CA LEU A 367 33.19 8.76 -12.61
C LEU A 367 34.20 8.47 -13.72
N ASN A 368 35.42 8.04 -13.36
CA ASN A 368 36.46 7.71 -14.32
C ASN A 368 36.07 6.54 -15.23
N PHE A 369 35.32 5.57 -14.73
CA PHE A 369 34.76 4.48 -15.53
C PHE A 369 33.72 5.00 -16.53
N LEU A 370 32.75 5.80 -16.06
CA LEU A 370 31.68 6.37 -16.89
C LEU A 370 32.20 7.27 -18.02
N ARG A 371 33.27 8.00 -17.76
CA ARG A 371 33.94 8.89 -18.72
C ARG A 371 34.67 8.14 -19.84
N LYS A 372 34.91 6.82 -19.69
CA LYS A 372 35.57 6.05 -20.76
C LYS A 372 34.75 6.08 -22.06
N PRO A 373 35.39 6.19 -23.24
CA PRO A 373 34.68 6.36 -24.51
C PRO A 373 33.63 5.28 -24.83
N TYR A 374 33.85 4.03 -24.40
CA TYR A 374 32.90 2.94 -24.65
C TYR A 374 31.58 3.06 -23.85
N ILE A 375 31.58 3.81 -22.74
CA ILE A 375 30.37 4.18 -21.98
C ILE A 375 29.88 5.55 -22.46
N GLY A 376 30.81 6.51 -22.59
CA GLY A 376 30.58 7.82 -23.18
C GLY A 376 29.77 8.78 -22.32
N MET A 377 29.75 8.61 -20.99
CA MET A 377 29.07 9.52 -20.05
C MET A 377 30.07 10.52 -19.45
N ALA A 378 30.19 11.68 -20.08
CA ALA A 378 31.02 12.77 -19.56
C ALA A 378 30.30 13.52 -18.43
N LEU A 379 30.36 12.95 -17.22
CA LEU A 379 29.81 13.53 -16.00
C LEU A 379 30.90 14.15 -15.15
N SER A 380 30.66 15.36 -14.65
CA SER A 380 31.46 15.96 -13.58
C SER A 380 31.04 15.42 -12.21
N PHE A 381 31.83 15.74 -11.17
CA PHE A 381 31.50 15.38 -9.81
C PHE A 381 30.21 16.06 -9.34
N ALA A 382 30.08 17.36 -9.54
CA ALA A 382 28.88 18.12 -9.17
C ALA A 382 27.62 17.62 -9.90
N GLN A 383 27.74 17.24 -11.19
CA GLN A 383 26.65 16.60 -11.94
C GLN A 383 26.20 15.26 -11.34
N LEU A 384 27.13 14.48 -10.81
CA LEU A 384 26.80 13.22 -10.14
C LEU A 384 26.17 13.45 -8.76
N GLU A 385 26.64 14.46 -8.03
CA GLU A 385 26.06 14.83 -6.74
C GLU A 385 24.62 15.32 -6.88
N GLU A 386 24.31 16.11 -7.91
CA GLU A 386 22.95 16.54 -8.20
C GLU A 386 22.09 15.37 -8.70
N LEU A 387 22.61 14.56 -9.63
CA LEU A 387 21.89 13.41 -10.19
C LEU A 387 21.59 12.32 -9.15
N LYS A 388 22.48 12.14 -8.17
CA LYS A 388 22.53 11.00 -7.23
C LYS A 388 22.86 9.66 -7.90
N MET A 389 23.44 8.76 -7.11
CA MET A 389 23.90 7.44 -7.58
C MET A 389 22.75 6.53 -8.05
N SER A 390 21.58 6.61 -7.42
CA SER A 390 20.39 5.83 -7.80
C SER A 390 19.91 6.16 -9.22
N ALA A 391 19.81 7.44 -9.56
CA ALA A 391 19.39 7.86 -10.90
C ALA A 391 20.46 7.55 -11.96
N LEU A 392 21.75 7.60 -11.61
CA LEU A 392 22.82 7.12 -12.50
C LEU A 392 22.65 5.63 -12.84
N ILE A 393 22.36 4.79 -11.84
CA ILE A 393 22.09 3.36 -12.04
C ILE A 393 20.86 3.16 -12.94
N ASP A 394 19.81 3.95 -12.75
CA ASP A 394 18.63 3.94 -13.63
C ASP A 394 19.00 4.31 -15.07
N ARG A 395 19.82 5.36 -15.28
CA ARG A 395 20.29 5.75 -16.62
C ARG A 395 21.09 4.64 -17.31
N LEU A 396 21.98 3.95 -16.58
CA LEU A 396 22.73 2.81 -17.12
C LEU A 396 21.81 1.64 -17.47
N THR A 397 20.79 1.41 -16.65
CA THR A 397 19.79 0.36 -16.86
C THR A 397 18.91 0.64 -18.07
N ASP A 398 18.49 1.90 -18.27
CA ASP A 398 17.76 2.37 -19.45
C ASP A 398 18.57 2.19 -20.75
N LEU A 399 19.90 2.31 -20.67
CA LEU A 399 20.82 2.12 -21.79
C LEU A 399 21.17 0.65 -22.06
N GLY A 400 20.64 -0.28 -21.27
CA GLY A 400 20.94 -1.70 -21.38
C GLY A 400 22.34 -2.09 -20.88
N GLN A 401 23.03 -1.20 -20.15
CA GLN A 401 24.33 -1.46 -19.53
C GLN A 401 24.16 -2.16 -18.17
N TRP A 402 23.36 -3.23 -18.13
CA TRP A 402 23.03 -3.94 -16.88
C TRP A 402 24.25 -4.44 -16.11
N PRO A 403 25.28 -5.04 -16.74
CA PRO A 403 26.47 -5.50 -16.01
C PRO A 403 27.18 -4.35 -15.29
N SER A 404 27.33 -3.20 -15.95
CA SER A 404 27.94 -2.00 -15.36
C SER A 404 27.09 -1.45 -14.22
N ALA A 405 25.77 -1.36 -14.40
CA ALA A 405 24.84 -0.92 -13.36
C ALA A 405 24.92 -1.82 -12.12
N LEU A 406 24.99 -3.14 -12.31
CA LEU A 406 25.09 -4.14 -11.23
C LEU A 406 26.42 -4.03 -10.49
N SER A 407 27.53 -3.90 -11.22
CA SER A 407 28.87 -3.72 -10.63
C SER A 407 28.96 -2.43 -9.83
N ILE A 408 28.46 -1.32 -10.36
CA ILE A 408 28.43 -0.03 -9.67
C ILE A 408 27.53 -0.10 -8.43
N SER A 409 26.32 -0.67 -8.56
CA SER A 409 25.39 -0.83 -7.43
C SER A 409 26.00 -1.61 -6.28
N ARG A 410 26.68 -2.73 -6.56
CA ARG A 410 27.39 -3.53 -5.54
C ARG A 410 28.57 -2.76 -4.95
N TYR A 411 29.36 -2.10 -5.80
CA TYR A 411 30.55 -1.36 -5.39
C TYR A 411 30.23 -0.17 -4.47
N MET A 412 29.16 0.57 -4.80
CA MET A 412 28.65 1.68 -4.00
C MET A 412 27.77 1.24 -2.83
N LYS A 413 27.57 -0.07 -2.64
CA LYS A 413 26.74 -0.65 -1.56
C LYS A 413 25.31 -0.10 -1.52
N VAL A 414 24.71 0.13 -2.69
CA VAL A 414 23.31 0.56 -2.78
C VAL A 414 22.40 -0.57 -2.24
N PRO A 415 21.38 -0.26 -1.41
CA PRO A 415 20.47 -1.28 -0.88
C PRO A 415 19.89 -2.17 -1.97
N CYS A 416 19.89 -3.50 -1.77
CA CYS A 416 19.57 -4.49 -2.80
C CYS A 416 18.22 -4.23 -3.50
N LYS A 417 17.20 -3.80 -2.73
CA LYS A 417 15.87 -3.44 -3.24
C LYS A 417 15.90 -2.34 -4.30
N ASN A 418 16.68 -1.28 -4.07
CA ASN A 418 16.77 -0.12 -4.96
C ASN A 418 17.89 -0.25 -6.00
N GLY A 419 18.82 -1.18 -5.80
CA GLY A 419 19.91 -1.49 -6.72
C GLY A 419 19.65 -2.78 -7.49
N VAL A 420 20.32 -3.86 -7.09
CA VAL A 420 20.39 -5.12 -7.84
C VAL A 420 19.02 -5.69 -8.21
N HIS A 421 18.05 -5.71 -7.30
CA HIS A 421 16.72 -6.29 -7.56
C HIS A 421 15.99 -5.55 -8.68
N ARG A 422 16.03 -4.22 -8.65
CA ARG A 422 15.43 -3.36 -9.68
C ARG A 422 16.11 -3.52 -11.04
N ILE A 423 17.44 -3.62 -11.07
CA ILE A 423 18.22 -3.83 -12.30
C ILE A 423 17.85 -5.17 -12.94
N LEU A 424 17.79 -6.24 -12.13
CA LEU A 424 17.43 -7.59 -12.59
C LEU A 424 15.99 -7.67 -13.08
N ALA A 425 15.05 -7.05 -12.37
CA ALA A 425 13.66 -6.96 -12.81
C ALA A 425 13.57 -6.24 -14.16
N HIS A 426 14.23 -5.08 -14.32
CA HIS A 426 14.24 -4.36 -15.59
C HIS A 426 14.84 -5.17 -16.74
N TRP A 427 15.95 -5.89 -16.49
CA TRP A 427 16.54 -6.79 -17.47
C TRP A 427 15.57 -7.92 -17.88
N ALA A 428 14.90 -8.56 -16.91
CA ALA A 428 13.94 -9.62 -17.17
C ALA A 428 12.72 -9.11 -17.96
N LEU A 429 12.18 -7.93 -17.62
CA LEU A 429 11.13 -7.27 -18.38
C LEU A 429 11.56 -7.01 -19.83
N LYS A 430 12.80 -6.56 -20.04
CA LYS A 430 13.33 -6.36 -21.40
C LYS A 430 13.45 -7.67 -22.18
N LYS A 431 13.84 -8.76 -21.52
CA LYS A 431 13.87 -10.10 -22.13
C LYS A 431 12.49 -10.58 -22.55
N ILE A 432 11.46 -10.32 -21.74
CA ILE A 432 10.07 -10.60 -22.08
C ILE A 432 9.62 -9.78 -23.29
N GLU A 433 9.97 -8.48 -23.37
CA GLU A 433 9.66 -7.66 -24.54
C GLU A 433 10.31 -8.19 -25.81
N MET A 434 11.57 -8.64 -25.73
CA MET A 434 12.27 -9.27 -26.85
C MET A 434 11.60 -10.58 -27.27
N ALA A 435 11.18 -11.40 -26.30
CA ALA A 435 10.44 -12.63 -26.56
C ALA A 435 9.08 -12.34 -27.23
N LYS A 436 8.35 -11.32 -26.77
CA LYS A 436 7.09 -10.89 -27.40
C LYS A 436 7.31 -10.53 -28.88
N ALA A 437 8.29 -9.67 -29.16
CA ALA A 437 8.61 -9.25 -30.53
C ALA A 437 9.04 -10.44 -31.41
N ALA A 438 9.80 -11.39 -30.86
CA ALA A 438 10.20 -12.60 -31.59
C ALA A 438 9.00 -13.52 -31.91
N LYS A 439 8.04 -13.66 -30.98
CA LYS A 439 6.79 -14.41 -31.20
C LYS A 439 5.94 -13.76 -32.28
N GLU A 440 5.80 -12.44 -32.24
CA GLU A 440 5.07 -11.66 -33.26
C GLU A 440 5.74 -11.77 -34.64
N ALA A 441 7.07 -11.90 -34.69
CA ALA A 441 7.83 -12.18 -35.91
C ALA A 441 7.78 -13.66 -36.36
N GLY A 442 6.96 -14.50 -35.73
CA GLY A 442 6.78 -15.92 -36.12
C GLY A 442 7.88 -16.87 -35.66
N LYS A 443 8.80 -16.45 -34.78
CA LYS A 443 9.83 -17.35 -34.24
C LYS A 443 9.24 -18.24 -33.16
N ILE A 444 9.58 -19.53 -33.24
CA ILE A 444 9.31 -20.49 -32.16
C ILE A 444 10.24 -20.19 -30.99
N LEU A 445 9.66 -20.00 -29.82
CA LEU A 445 10.39 -19.68 -28.60
C LEU A 445 10.35 -20.86 -27.66
N ASP A 446 11.51 -21.20 -27.09
CA ASP A 446 11.57 -22.13 -25.97
C ASP A 446 11.36 -21.36 -24.65
N PHE A 447 10.14 -21.43 -24.13
CA PHE A 447 9.79 -20.77 -22.87
C PHE A 447 10.47 -21.41 -21.66
N LYS A 448 10.86 -22.68 -21.71
CA LYS A 448 11.56 -23.34 -20.60
C LYS A 448 12.97 -22.78 -20.48
N VAL A 449 13.72 -22.74 -21.58
CA VAL A 449 15.09 -22.17 -21.60
C VAL A 449 15.08 -20.71 -21.18
N LEU A 450 14.10 -19.93 -21.64
CA LEU A 450 13.96 -18.53 -21.23
C LEU A 450 13.64 -18.40 -19.74
N SER A 451 12.77 -19.26 -19.20
CA SER A 451 12.46 -19.27 -17.77
C SER A 451 13.68 -19.62 -16.92
N GLU A 452 14.45 -20.64 -17.32
CA GLU A 452 15.68 -21.06 -16.63
C GLU A 452 16.76 -19.98 -16.68
N MET A 453 16.87 -19.26 -17.79
CA MET A 453 17.77 -18.11 -17.91
C MET A 453 17.40 -17.00 -16.91
N ILE A 454 16.12 -16.68 -16.77
CA ILE A 454 15.67 -15.66 -15.80
C ILE A 454 15.89 -16.16 -14.37
N VAL A 455 15.47 -17.39 -14.08
CA VAL A 455 15.58 -18.02 -12.76
C VAL A 455 17.04 -18.11 -12.33
N SER A 456 17.95 -18.57 -13.17
CA SER A 456 19.38 -18.69 -12.84
C SER A 456 20.04 -17.35 -12.44
N LYS A 457 19.54 -16.22 -12.95
CA LYS A 457 20.02 -14.89 -12.54
C LYS A 457 19.40 -14.41 -11.24
N PHE A 458 18.20 -14.90 -10.91
CA PHE A 458 17.48 -14.57 -9.69
C PHE A 458 17.82 -15.53 -8.54
N THR A 459 18.41 -16.70 -8.80
CA THR A 459 18.77 -17.71 -7.78
C THR A 459 19.61 -17.14 -6.63
N ASN A 460 20.51 -16.20 -6.94
CA ASN A 460 21.36 -15.55 -5.94
C ASN A 460 20.62 -14.45 -5.13
N TYR A 461 19.34 -14.20 -5.43
CA TYR A 461 18.52 -13.11 -4.91
C TYR A 461 17.11 -13.60 -4.58
N PRO A 462 16.93 -14.38 -3.49
CA PRO A 462 15.65 -15.00 -3.14
C PRO A 462 14.52 -13.99 -2.81
N GLU A 463 14.87 -12.75 -2.51
CA GLU A 463 13.93 -11.64 -2.26
C GLU A 463 13.35 -11.03 -3.55
N VAL A 464 13.89 -11.36 -4.72
CA VAL A 464 13.38 -10.84 -6.00
C VAL A 464 12.11 -11.60 -6.37
N SER A 465 11.00 -10.89 -6.39
CA SER A 465 9.70 -11.43 -6.79
C SER A 465 9.67 -11.67 -8.31
N PHE A 466 9.32 -12.88 -8.70
CA PHE A 466 9.00 -13.28 -10.07
C PHE A 466 7.61 -12.81 -10.51
N ALA A 467 6.73 -12.45 -9.57
CA ALA A 467 5.34 -12.06 -9.80
C ALA A 467 5.21 -10.92 -10.83
N ASP A 468 5.99 -9.84 -10.67
CA ASP A 468 5.92 -8.67 -11.58
C ASP A 468 6.41 -9.02 -13.00
N VAL A 469 7.44 -9.87 -13.08
CA VAL A 469 7.99 -10.38 -14.33
C VAL A 469 6.97 -11.29 -15.02
N ALA A 470 6.33 -12.19 -14.29
CA ALA A 470 5.29 -13.07 -14.80
C ALA A 470 4.05 -12.31 -15.26
N MET A 471 3.61 -11.28 -14.53
CA MET A 471 2.51 -10.42 -14.95
C MET A 471 2.82 -9.71 -16.26
N LYS A 472 4.05 -9.23 -16.45
CA LYS A 472 4.45 -8.65 -17.72
C LYS A 472 4.42 -9.70 -18.84
N ALA A 473 4.89 -10.92 -18.59
CA ALA A 473 4.82 -12.02 -19.56
C ALA A 473 3.38 -12.35 -19.95
N ALA A 474 2.45 -12.39 -19.00
CA ALA A 474 1.04 -12.60 -19.27
C ALA A 474 0.42 -11.45 -20.09
N SER A 475 0.70 -10.19 -19.73
CA SER A 475 0.27 -9.02 -20.50
C SER A 475 0.84 -8.98 -21.93
N ALA A 476 1.94 -9.69 -22.16
CA ALA A 476 2.57 -9.88 -23.45
C ALA A 476 2.03 -11.10 -24.23
N ASN A 477 0.95 -11.74 -23.76
CA ASN A 477 0.40 -12.98 -24.31
C ASN A 477 1.40 -14.16 -24.32
N LEU A 478 2.31 -14.19 -23.34
CA LEU A 478 3.27 -15.27 -23.09
C LEU A 478 2.86 -16.07 -21.85
N ASN A 479 1.64 -16.62 -21.88
CA ASN A 479 1.01 -17.25 -20.71
C ASN A 479 1.80 -18.45 -20.17
N GLU A 480 2.38 -19.28 -21.04
CA GLU A 480 3.21 -20.43 -20.62
C GLU A 480 4.44 -19.98 -19.83
N LEU A 481 5.13 -18.93 -20.31
CA LEU A 481 6.27 -18.34 -19.60
C LEU A 481 5.83 -17.74 -18.26
N ALA A 482 4.68 -17.06 -18.23
CA ALA A 482 4.14 -16.48 -17.00
C ALA A 482 3.86 -17.57 -15.95
N GLU A 483 3.28 -18.69 -16.35
CA GLU A 483 3.02 -19.84 -15.47
C GLU A 483 4.33 -20.44 -14.93
N LEU A 484 5.32 -20.68 -15.80
CA LEU A 484 6.63 -21.21 -15.39
C LEU A 484 7.35 -20.30 -14.39
N LEU A 485 7.26 -18.98 -14.57
CA LEU A 485 7.85 -18.00 -13.65
C LEU A 485 7.08 -17.92 -12.33
N LEU A 486 5.74 -17.98 -12.37
CA LEU A 486 4.92 -17.98 -11.15
C LEU A 486 5.16 -19.21 -10.29
N ASP A 487 5.41 -20.38 -10.89
CA ASP A 487 5.71 -21.60 -10.12
C ASP A 487 7.02 -21.49 -9.31
N ARG A 488 7.89 -20.53 -9.64
CA ARG A 488 9.13 -20.22 -8.92
C ARG A 488 8.99 -19.08 -7.91
N GLU A 489 7.83 -18.43 -7.83
CA GLU A 489 7.58 -17.38 -6.83
C GLU A 489 7.64 -17.94 -5.42
N THR A 490 8.49 -17.35 -4.58
CA THR A 490 8.65 -17.72 -3.16
C THR A 490 7.51 -17.18 -2.29
N CYS A 491 6.97 -16.01 -2.63
CA CYS A 491 5.88 -15.38 -1.90
C CYS A 491 4.51 -15.92 -2.34
N LEU A 492 3.94 -16.84 -1.55
CA LEU A 492 2.62 -17.46 -1.81
C LEU A 492 1.49 -16.43 -1.99
N ASN A 493 1.48 -15.34 -1.21
CA ASN A 493 0.45 -14.30 -1.29
C ASN A 493 0.42 -13.66 -2.68
N ARG A 494 1.60 -13.23 -3.15
CA ARG A 494 1.74 -12.66 -4.50
C ARG A 494 1.43 -13.70 -5.56
N GLN A 495 1.89 -14.95 -5.40
CA GLN A 495 1.62 -16.02 -6.33
C GLN A 495 0.10 -16.26 -6.51
N VAL A 496 -0.66 -16.36 -5.42
CA VAL A 496 -2.12 -16.54 -5.43
C VAL A 496 -2.82 -15.31 -6.01
N GLU A 497 -2.40 -14.11 -5.63
CA GLU A 497 -2.92 -12.85 -6.19
C GLU A 497 -2.73 -12.79 -7.70
N MET A 498 -1.53 -13.13 -8.20
CA MET A 498 -1.24 -13.12 -9.64
C MET A 498 -2.01 -14.23 -10.39
N LEU A 499 -2.08 -15.45 -9.86
CA LEU A 499 -2.89 -16.52 -10.47
C LEU A 499 -4.37 -16.13 -10.60
N THR A 500 -4.87 -15.38 -9.62
CA THR A 500 -6.23 -14.83 -9.63
C THR A 500 -6.39 -13.79 -10.74
N LYS A 501 -5.43 -12.86 -10.89
CA LYS A 501 -5.39 -11.88 -12.00
C LYS A 501 -5.27 -12.52 -13.39
N LEU A 502 -4.61 -13.67 -13.49
CA LEU A 502 -4.50 -14.44 -14.74
C LEU A 502 -5.74 -15.30 -15.05
N ASN A 503 -6.79 -15.19 -14.24
CA ASN A 503 -8.01 -16.01 -14.34
C ASN A 503 -7.74 -17.53 -14.26
N LYS A 504 -6.66 -17.94 -13.59
CA LYS A 504 -6.30 -19.35 -13.34
C LYS A 504 -6.79 -19.81 -11.97
N ILE A 505 -8.11 -19.72 -11.80
CA ILE A 505 -8.81 -19.86 -10.51
C ILE A 505 -8.59 -21.24 -9.87
N ASP A 506 -8.66 -22.35 -10.63
CA ASP A 506 -8.41 -23.70 -10.12
C ASP A 506 -7.04 -23.81 -9.43
N ARG A 507 -6.00 -23.26 -10.07
CA ARG A 507 -4.63 -23.27 -9.54
C ARG A 507 -4.49 -22.34 -8.33
N ALA A 508 -5.10 -21.16 -8.38
CA ALA A 508 -5.09 -20.21 -7.26
C ALA A 508 -5.71 -20.83 -6.01
N LEU A 509 -6.89 -21.46 -6.15
CA LEU A 509 -7.60 -22.11 -5.05
C LEU A 509 -6.83 -23.32 -4.51
N ALA A 510 -6.28 -24.17 -5.40
CA ALA A 510 -5.46 -25.31 -4.98
C ALA A 510 -4.18 -24.87 -4.25
N LYS A 511 -3.54 -23.78 -4.68
CA LYS A 511 -2.32 -23.25 -4.04
C LYS A 511 -2.64 -22.58 -2.70
N ALA A 512 -3.74 -21.83 -2.61
CA ALA A 512 -4.23 -21.27 -1.36
C ALA A 512 -4.56 -22.36 -0.34
N ALA A 513 -5.26 -23.42 -0.75
CA ALA A 513 -5.55 -24.57 0.13
C ALA A 513 -4.25 -25.27 0.62
N LYS A 514 -3.27 -25.47 -0.28
CA LYS A 514 -1.97 -26.04 0.11
C LYS A 514 -1.14 -25.15 1.04
N SER A 515 -1.35 -23.83 1.01
CA SER A 515 -0.60 -22.88 1.85
C SER A 515 -0.94 -22.96 3.33
N GLN A 516 -2.09 -23.56 3.69
CA GLN A 516 -2.64 -23.58 5.05
C GLN A 516 -2.83 -22.19 5.69
N GLN A 517 -2.89 -21.12 4.88
CA GLN A 517 -3.21 -19.77 5.32
C GLN A 517 -4.69 -19.48 5.06
N PRO A 518 -5.54 -19.35 6.11
CA PRO A 518 -6.96 -19.06 5.94
C PRO A 518 -7.22 -17.78 5.16
N ASP A 519 -6.43 -16.73 5.39
CA ASP A 519 -6.58 -15.42 4.73
C ASP A 519 -6.49 -15.50 3.20
N LEU A 520 -5.56 -16.32 2.67
CA LEU A 520 -5.44 -16.53 1.23
C LEU A 520 -6.63 -17.29 0.67
N LEU A 521 -7.16 -18.26 1.42
CA LEU A 521 -8.33 -19.02 1.01
C LEU A 521 -9.57 -18.12 1.00
N HIS A 522 -9.73 -17.27 2.02
CA HIS A 522 -10.77 -16.24 2.08
C HIS A 522 -10.65 -15.23 0.93
N TYR A 523 -9.43 -14.80 0.59
CA TYR A 523 -9.18 -13.91 -0.55
C TYR A 523 -9.68 -14.52 -1.86
N VAL A 524 -9.31 -15.77 -2.17
CA VAL A 524 -9.72 -16.44 -3.41
C VAL A 524 -11.23 -16.70 -3.43
N LEU A 525 -11.82 -17.14 -2.31
CA LEU A 525 -13.27 -17.36 -2.22
C LEU A 525 -14.07 -16.07 -2.40
N THR A 526 -13.59 -14.95 -1.84
CA THR A 526 -14.23 -13.63 -2.00
C THR A 526 -14.16 -13.16 -3.45
N TYR A 527 -13.03 -13.36 -4.11
CA TYR A 527 -12.89 -13.08 -5.54
C TYR A 527 -13.83 -13.94 -6.38
N LEU A 528 -13.92 -15.24 -6.09
CA LEU A 528 -14.82 -16.19 -6.74
C LEU A 528 -16.28 -15.75 -6.63
N LYS A 529 -16.74 -15.40 -5.43
CA LYS A 529 -18.11 -14.92 -5.18
C LYS A 529 -18.47 -13.68 -6.00
N ARG A 530 -17.50 -12.80 -6.29
CA ARG A 530 -17.73 -11.57 -7.08
C ARG A 530 -17.71 -11.80 -8.58
N THR A 531 -16.98 -12.81 -9.06
CA THR A 531 -16.65 -12.95 -10.48
C THR A 531 -17.28 -14.16 -11.16
N GLN A 532 -17.61 -15.21 -10.41
CA GLN A 532 -18.09 -16.48 -10.94
C GLN A 532 -19.53 -16.76 -10.50
N LYS A 533 -20.21 -17.61 -11.29
CA LYS A 533 -21.55 -18.11 -10.95
C LYS A 533 -21.47 -19.16 -9.85
N LYS A 534 -22.56 -19.32 -9.08
CA LYS A 534 -22.62 -20.24 -7.94
C LYS A 534 -22.28 -21.68 -8.31
N GLU A 535 -22.74 -22.16 -9.48
CA GLU A 535 -22.50 -23.54 -9.91
C GLU A 535 -21.00 -23.83 -10.15
N VAL A 536 -20.28 -22.82 -10.67
CA VAL A 536 -18.83 -22.91 -10.90
C VAL A 536 -18.09 -22.95 -9.57
N ILE A 537 -18.50 -22.11 -8.61
CA ILE A 537 -17.92 -22.08 -7.27
C ILE A 537 -18.15 -23.43 -6.57
N ASP A 538 -19.37 -23.94 -6.60
CA ASP A 538 -19.73 -25.22 -5.99
C ASP A 538 -18.84 -26.34 -6.56
N HIS A 539 -18.70 -26.43 -7.88
CA HIS A 539 -17.84 -27.43 -8.52
C HIS A 539 -16.36 -27.32 -8.14
N LEU A 540 -15.82 -26.10 -8.02
CA LEU A 540 -14.42 -25.87 -7.64
C LEU A 540 -14.15 -26.23 -6.19
N VAL A 541 -15.05 -25.81 -5.31
CA VAL A 541 -14.94 -25.94 -3.86
C VAL A 541 -15.16 -27.40 -3.42
N LEU A 542 -16.01 -28.16 -4.13
CA LEU A 542 -16.22 -29.59 -3.88
C LEU A 542 -14.93 -30.42 -3.94
N LYS A 543 -13.96 -30.02 -4.77
CA LYS A 543 -12.66 -30.69 -4.93
C LYS A 543 -11.71 -30.46 -3.73
N LEU A 544 -11.99 -29.47 -2.89
CA LEU A 544 -11.09 -29.00 -1.84
C LEU A 544 -11.84 -28.86 -0.51
N PRO A 545 -11.75 -29.85 0.41
CA PRO A 545 -12.53 -29.88 1.65
C PRO A 545 -12.40 -28.63 2.53
N GLN A 546 -11.19 -28.07 2.63
CA GLN A 546 -10.93 -26.86 3.42
C GLN A 546 -11.67 -25.63 2.86
N ALA A 547 -11.68 -25.48 1.52
CA ALA A 547 -12.42 -24.41 0.86
C ALA A 547 -13.92 -24.59 1.06
N LEU A 548 -14.39 -25.84 1.07
CA LEU A 548 -15.80 -26.15 1.28
C LEU A 548 -16.28 -25.78 2.67
N CYS A 549 -15.52 -26.07 3.72
CA CYS A 549 -15.90 -25.68 5.07
C CYS A 549 -16.08 -24.15 5.18
N LEU A 550 -15.11 -23.36 4.70
CA LEU A 550 -15.20 -21.90 4.73
C LEU A 550 -16.36 -21.36 3.88
N TYR A 551 -16.57 -21.94 2.70
CA TYR A 551 -17.68 -21.55 1.84
C TYR A 551 -19.04 -21.87 2.48
N GLN A 552 -19.16 -23.04 3.14
CA GLN A 552 -20.35 -23.40 3.90
C GLN A 552 -20.60 -22.43 5.07
N ASP A 553 -19.56 -21.99 5.78
CA ASP A 553 -19.68 -21.00 6.84
C ASP A 553 -20.21 -19.66 6.31
N TYR A 554 -19.70 -19.18 5.17
CA TYR A 554 -20.25 -17.99 4.53
C TYR A 554 -21.72 -18.12 4.11
N LEU A 555 -22.12 -19.29 3.62
CA LEU A 555 -23.49 -19.52 3.18
C LEU A 555 -24.50 -19.62 4.33
N LYS A 556 -24.06 -19.91 5.57
CA LYS A 556 -24.96 -20.02 6.73
C LYS A 556 -25.77 -18.74 6.97
N GLU A 557 -25.15 -17.58 6.79
CA GLU A 557 -25.79 -16.28 7.00
C GLU A 557 -26.41 -15.73 5.71
N GLU A 558 -25.71 -15.84 4.58
CA GLU A 558 -26.13 -15.21 3.32
C GLU A 558 -27.19 -15.98 2.54
N ALA A 559 -27.13 -17.32 2.54
CA ALA A 559 -27.95 -18.16 1.66
C ALA A 559 -28.21 -19.56 2.25
N PRO A 560 -28.96 -19.66 3.37
CA PRO A 560 -29.19 -20.91 4.09
C PRO A 560 -29.86 -22.02 3.25
N ARG A 561 -30.76 -21.65 2.33
CA ARG A 561 -31.40 -22.61 1.41
C ARG A 561 -30.42 -23.24 0.42
N HIS A 562 -29.41 -22.47 -0.06
CA HIS A 562 -28.36 -23.00 -0.93
C HIS A 562 -27.45 -23.95 -0.16
N LEU A 563 -27.15 -23.61 1.10
CA LEU A 563 -26.38 -24.47 1.99
C LEU A 563 -27.08 -25.83 2.21
N LEU A 564 -28.39 -25.83 2.40
CA LEU A 564 -29.18 -27.07 2.49
C LEU A 564 -29.06 -27.90 1.21
N ALA A 565 -29.16 -27.28 0.03
CA ALA A 565 -28.99 -27.98 -1.25
C ALA A 565 -27.62 -28.68 -1.36
N LEU A 566 -26.55 -28.03 -0.87
CA LEU A 566 -25.22 -28.64 -0.81
C LEU A 566 -25.15 -29.84 0.15
N TYR A 567 -25.82 -29.78 1.30
CA TYR A 567 -25.90 -30.91 2.22
C TYR A 567 -26.69 -32.09 1.63
N VAL A 568 -27.76 -31.80 0.89
CA VAL A 568 -28.56 -32.82 0.18
C VAL A 568 -27.74 -33.47 -0.92
N GLN A 569 -27.02 -32.69 -1.73
CA GLN A 569 -26.18 -33.23 -2.81
C GLN A 569 -25.06 -34.16 -2.29
N LYS A 570 -24.60 -33.94 -1.06
CA LYS A 570 -23.56 -34.75 -0.40
C LYS A 570 -24.09 -35.88 0.49
N ASP A 571 -25.40 -36.06 0.58
CA ASP A 571 -26.02 -36.98 1.53
C ASP A 571 -25.54 -36.76 3.00
N ASP A 572 -25.27 -35.51 3.36
CA ASP A 572 -24.87 -35.14 4.72
C ASP A 572 -26.09 -35.05 5.64
N PHE A 573 -26.64 -36.22 6.00
CA PHE A 573 -27.87 -36.30 6.78
C PHE A 573 -27.74 -35.69 8.17
N ALA A 574 -26.54 -35.63 8.74
CA ALA A 574 -26.30 -35.01 10.05
C ALA A 574 -26.56 -33.50 9.98
N ARG A 575 -25.92 -32.80 9.03
CA ARG A 575 -26.12 -31.35 8.87
C ARG A 575 -27.50 -31.00 8.35
N GLN A 576 -28.11 -31.86 7.52
CA GLN A 576 -29.52 -31.71 7.13
C GLN A 576 -30.45 -31.76 8.35
N SER A 577 -30.28 -32.74 9.25
CA SER A 577 -31.12 -32.85 10.45
C SER A 577 -30.99 -31.63 11.37
N LEU A 578 -29.77 -31.14 11.61
CA LEU A 578 -29.54 -29.93 12.41
C LEU A 578 -30.16 -28.69 11.77
N TYR A 579 -30.10 -28.58 10.45
CA TYR A 579 -30.73 -27.48 9.71
C TYR A 579 -32.25 -27.50 9.93
N TYR A 580 -32.91 -28.63 9.69
CA TYR A 580 -34.36 -28.75 9.83
C TYR A 580 -34.85 -28.59 11.28
N LEU A 581 -34.09 -29.09 12.27
CA LEU A 581 -34.39 -28.87 13.69
C LEU A 581 -34.32 -27.38 14.04
N LYS A 582 -33.27 -26.69 13.60
CA LYS A 582 -33.10 -25.25 13.85
C LYS A 582 -34.16 -24.41 13.14
N GLU A 583 -34.53 -24.79 11.91
CA GLU A 583 -35.61 -24.16 11.15
C GLU A 583 -36.93 -24.30 11.91
N SER A 584 -37.30 -25.51 12.33
CA SER A 584 -38.47 -25.75 13.17
C SER A 584 -38.43 -24.98 14.49
N GLU A 585 -37.29 -24.95 15.19
CA GLU A 585 -37.16 -24.20 16.45
C GLU A 585 -37.39 -22.70 16.24
N SER A 586 -36.83 -22.14 15.17
CA SER A 586 -36.91 -20.71 14.84
C SER A 586 -38.28 -20.28 14.32
N THR A 587 -39.07 -21.21 13.74
CA THR A 587 -40.43 -20.91 13.26
C THR A 587 -41.35 -20.55 14.43
N PRO A 588 -41.97 -19.36 14.45
CA PRO A 588 -42.87 -18.96 15.52
C PRO A 588 -44.13 -19.83 15.55
N TRP A 589 -44.76 -19.98 16.72
CA TRP A 589 -46.04 -20.68 16.84
C TRP A 589 -47.17 -19.78 16.34
N ASN A 590 -47.75 -20.09 15.17
CA ASN A 590 -48.94 -19.42 14.64
C ASN A 590 -49.70 -20.31 13.63
N PRO A 591 -51.01 -20.06 13.40
CA PRO A 591 -51.83 -20.92 12.55
C PRO A 591 -51.37 -21.08 11.09
N PHE A 592 -50.57 -20.14 10.57
CA PHE A 592 -50.09 -20.16 9.19
C PHE A 592 -48.79 -20.97 9.05
N ASP A 593 -47.92 -20.93 10.06
CA ASP A 593 -46.57 -21.51 10.03
C ASP A 593 -46.45 -22.82 10.85
N ASN A 594 -47.45 -23.19 11.64
CA ASN A 594 -47.44 -24.43 12.43
C ASN A 594 -47.23 -25.68 11.56
N LYS A 595 -47.78 -25.69 10.34
CA LYS A 595 -47.57 -26.77 9.38
C LYS A 595 -46.10 -26.89 8.97
N ASP A 596 -45.46 -25.77 8.68
CA ASP A 596 -44.04 -25.73 8.29
C ASP A 596 -43.13 -26.14 9.46
N LYS A 597 -43.49 -25.75 10.69
CA LYS A 597 -42.80 -26.18 11.92
C LYS A 597 -42.84 -27.70 12.08
N ILE A 598 -44.02 -28.31 11.91
CA ILE A 598 -44.20 -29.77 11.96
C ILE A 598 -43.47 -30.45 10.80
N GLU A 599 -43.55 -29.92 9.59
CA GLU A 599 -42.86 -30.46 8.41
C GLU A 599 -41.33 -30.45 8.59
N GLY A 600 -40.77 -29.40 9.20
CA GLY A 600 -39.36 -29.33 9.57
C GLY A 600 -38.94 -30.49 10.48
N LEU A 601 -39.72 -30.80 11.52
CA LEU A 601 -39.45 -31.94 12.41
C LEU A 601 -39.51 -33.29 11.69
N LEU A 602 -40.48 -33.47 10.79
CA LEU A 602 -40.60 -34.71 10.00
C LEU A 602 -39.44 -34.88 9.01
N LYS A 603 -38.98 -33.79 8.39
CA LYS A 603 -37.77 -33.81 7.55
C LYS A 603 -36.52 -34.13 8.37
N ALA A 604 -36.41 -33.58 9.58
CA ALA A 604 -35.33 -33.90 10.51
C ALA A 604 -35.36 -35.39 10.90
N GLU A 605 -36.54 -35.94 11.22
CA GLU A 605 -36.75 -37.36 11.50
C GLU A 605 -36.27 -38.24 10.35
N MET A 606 -36.68 -37.93 9.10
CA MET A 606 -36.25 -38.68 7.92
C MET A 606 -34.72 -38.68 7.76
N SER A 607 -34.08 -37.53 7.95
CA SER A 607 -32.61 -37.43 7.91
C SER A 607 -31.94 -38.21 9.05
N LEU A 608 -32.46 -38.15 10.28
CA LEU A 608 -31.92 -38.88 11.44
C LEU A 608 -32.07 -40.40 11.29
N ASN A 609 -33.18 -40.87 10.72
CA ASN A 609 -33.37 -42.28 10.39
C ASN A 609 -32.36 -42.76 9.35
N LYS A 610 -32.05 -41.95 8.34
CA LYS A 610 -30.96 -42.26 7.38
C LYS A 610 -29.58 -42.27 8.06
N LEU A 611 -29.38 -41.46 9.10
CA LEU A 611 -28.17 -41.48 9.94
C LEU A 611 -28.09 -42.67 10.92
N LYS A 612 -29.18 -43.43 11.08
CA LYS A 612 -29.36 -44.50 12.08
C LYS A 612 -29.42 -44.01 13.54
N GLU A 613 -29.71 -42.74 13.76
CA GLU A 613 -29.94 -42.16 15.10
C GLU A 613 -31.42 -42.31 15.51
N HIS A 614 -31.84 -43.56 15.71
CA HIS A 614 -33.25 -43.90 15.92
C HIS A 614 -33.88 -43.25 17.16
N THR A 615 -33.12 -43.09 18.24
CA THR A 615 -33.59 -42.46 19.47
C THR A 615 -33.95 -40.99 19.25
N THR A 616 -33.05 -40.25 18.60
CA THR A 616 -33.26 -38.83 18.28
C THR A 616 -34.36 -38.66 17.23
N ALA A 617 -34.42 -39.55 16.24
CA ALA A 617 -35.51 -39.56 15.26
C ALA A 617 -36.87 -39.77 15.94
N GLN A 618 -36.96 -40.72 16.88
CA GLN A 618 -38.18 -40.96 17.65
C GLN A 618 -38.59 -39.72 18.44
N LEU A 619 -37.66 -39.02 19.08
CA LEU A 619 -37.94 -37.77 19.81
C LEU A 619 -38.46 -36.66 18.88
N ALA A 620 -37.89 -36.52 17.68
CA ALA A 620 -38.37 -35.56 16.69
C ALA A 620 -39.81 -35.88 16.23
N ALA A 621 -40.10 -37.15 15.99
CA ALA A 621 -41.44 -37.62 15.63
C ALA A 621 -42.45 -37.41 16.77
N GLU A 622 -42.07 -37.71 18.02
CA GLU A 622 -42.90 -37.46 19.20
C GLU A 622 -43.17 -35.97 19.39
N THR A 623 -42.18 -35.11 19.14
CA THR A 623 -42.35 -33.64 19.22
C THR A 623 -43.30 -33.14 18.14
N ALA A 624 -43.19 -33.64 16.90
CA ALA A 624 -44.10 -33.30 15.81
C ALA A 624 -45.55 -33.70 16.14
N GLU A 625 -45.73 -34.87 16.75
CA GLU A 625 -47.04 -35.35 17.18
C GLU A 625 -47.61 -34.54 18.35
N LEU A 626 -46.77 -34.10 19.30
CA LEU A 626 -47.18 -33.20 20.38
C LEU A 626 -47.67 -31.86 19.80
N PHE A 627 -46.98 -31.30 18.82
CA PHE A 627 -47.40 -30.06 18.17
C PHE A 627 -48.73 -30.21 17.44
N ARG A 628 -48.97 -31.33 16.74
CA ARG A 628 -50.31 -31.62 16.17
C ARG A 628 -51.40 -31.64 17.24
N VAL A 629 -51.13 -32.21 18.41
CA VAL A 629 -52.08 -32.20 19.53
C VAL A 629 -52.30 -30.77 20.02
N CYS A 630 -51.23 -29.98 20.21
CA CYS A 630 -51.33 -28.59 20.66
C CYS A 630 -52.12 -27.70 19.68
N GLU A 631 -51.98 -27.91 18.37
CA GLU A 631 -52.75 -27.19 17.34
C GLU A 631 -54.27 -27.40 17.51
N THR A 632 -54.70 -28.61 17.90
CA THR A 632 -56.14 -28.87 18.18
C THR A 632 -56.66 -28.22 19.45
N LEU A 633 -55.76 -27.74 20.32
CA LEU A 633 -56.07 -27.12 21.60
C LEU A 633 -55.97 -25.59 21.54
N ASP A 634 -55.42 -25.03 20.46
CA ASP A 634 -55.36 -23.59 20.27
C ASP A 634 -56.78 -23.00 20.25
N GLY A 635 -57.00 -21.93 21.03
CA GLY A 635 -58.31 -21.31 21.23
C GLY A 635 -59.11 -21.83 22.44
N LYS A 636 -58.65 -22.90 23.11
CA LYS A 636 -59.23 -23.33 24.40
C LYS A 636 -58.79 -22.38 25.53
N PRO A 637 -59.63 -22.19 26.57
CA PRO A 637 -59.31 -21.29 27.68
C PRO A 637 -58.01 -21.70 28.38
N ASP A 638 -57.21 -20.72 28.76
CA ASP A 638 -55.96 -20.86 29.50
C ASP A 638 -54.87 -21.73 28.84
N PHE A 639 -55.05 -22.18 27.58
CA PHE A 639 -54.05 -22.99 26.86
C PHE A 639 -52.96 -22.14 26.21
N ASN A 640 -53.23 -20.86 25.93
CA ASN A 640 -52.27 -19.99 25.23
C ASN A 640 -50.95 -19.83 26.00
N ASP A 641 -51.02 -19.82 27.33
CA ASP A 641 -49.87 -19.66 28.24
C ASP A 641 -49.19 -21.00 28.61
N VAL A 642 -49.64 -22.11 28.02
CA VAL A 642 -49.05 -23.43 28.25
C VAL A 642 -47.80 -23.58 27.38
N ASP A 643 -46.71 -24.05 27.98
CA ASP A 643 -45.51 -24.47 27.26
C ASP A 643 -45.81 -25.71 26.40
N ARG A 644 -45.92 -25.47 25.09
CA ARG A 644 -46.25 -26.47 24.06
C ARG A 644 -45.08 -27.42 23.76
N THR A 645 -43.87 -27.11 24.23
CA THR A 645 -42.69 -27.98 24.07
C THR A 645 -42.62 -29.09 25.12
N SER A 646 -43.44 -28.99 26.18
CA SER A 646 -43.41 -29.90 27.32
C SER A 646 -44.70 -30.73 27.41
N ILE A 647 -44.58 -32.05 27.21
CA ILE A 647 -45.67 -33.01 27.39
C ILE A 647 -46.28 -32.90 28.79
N ARG A 648 -45.46 -32.61 29.81
CA ARG A 648 -45.92 -32.41 31.20
C ARG A 648 -46.86 -31.22 31.30
N CYS A 649 -46.53 -30.08 30.70
CA CYS A 649 -47.33 -28.87 30.78
C CYS A 649 -48.69 -29.05 30.11
N VAL A 650 -48.71 -29.68 28.93
CA VAL A 650 -49.95 -30.03 28.21
C VAL A 650 -50.80 -31.03 29.02
N TYR A 651 -50.16 -32.04 29.64
CA TYR A 651 -50.86 -33.01 30.48
C TYR A 651 -51.46 -32.38 31.74
N ILE A 652 -50.72 -31.51 32.43
CA ILE A 652 -51.19 -30.78 33.61
C ILE A 652 -52.40 -29.92 33.25
N TRP A 653 -52.35 -29.22 32.12
CA TRP A 653 -53.47 -28.43 31.62
C TRP A 653 -54.70 -29.31 31.35
N ALA A 654 -54.52 -30.45 30.66
CA ALA A 654 -55.61 -31.38 30.33
C ALA A 654 -56.35 -31.90 31.56
N VAL A 655 -55.61 -32.32 32.60
CA VAL A 655 -56.20 -32.81 33.86
C VAL A 655 -56.94 -31.68 34.61
N GLY A 656 -56.41 -30.46 34.57
CA GLY A 656 -56.99 -29.31 35.26
C GLY A 656 -58.34 -28.90 34.71
N HIS A 657 -58.49 -29.01 33.39
CA HIS A 657 -59.70 -28.66 32.64
C HIS A 657 -60.65 -29.84 32.45
N ARG A 658 -60.39 -30.99 33.10
CA ARG A 658 -61.20 -32.22 33.03
C ARG A 658 -61.32 -32.81 31.61
N GLU A 659 -60.27 -32.65 30.81
CA GLU A 659 -60.15 -33.25 29.47
C GLU A 659 -59.60 -34.68 29.59
N ASP A 660 -60.38 -35.58 30.19
CA ASP A 660 -59.94 -36.95 30.51
C ASP A 660 -59.55 -37.74 29.26
N ASN A 661 -60.27 -37.54 28.15
CA ASN A 661 -59.98 -38.17 26.85
C ASN A 661 -58.59 -37.75 26.32
N LEU A 662 -58.22 -36.48 26.46
CA LEU A 662 -56.93 -35.96 26.06
C LEU A 662 -55.81 -36.49 26.98
N ALA A 663 -56.04 -36.53 28.28
CA ALA A 663 -55.09 -37.09 29.24
C ALA A 663 -54.82 -38.59 28.98
N GLU A 664 -55.85 -39.36 28.61
CA GLU A 664 -55.69 -40.76 28.19
C GLU A 664 -54.96 -40.89 26.85
N LEU A 665 -55.25 -40.02 25.89
CA LEU A 665 -54.56 -39.97 24.60
C LEU A 665 -53.07 -39.74 24.79
N LEU A 666 -52.69 -38.73 25.60
CA LEU A 666 -51.29 -38.42 25.92
C LEU A 666 -50.59 -39.59 26.62
N ARG A 667 -51.26 -40.24 27.58
CA ARG A 667 -50.73 -41.43 28.27
C ARG A 667 -50.42 -42.56 27.27
N LYS A 668 -51.37 -42.89 26.39
CA LYS A 668 -51.23 -43.99 25.43
C LYS A 668 -50.18 -43.69 24.36
N LYS A 669 -50.21 -42.48 23.79
CA LYS A 669 -49.30 -42.08 22.69
C LYS A 669 -47.84 -41.95 23.14
N PHE A 670 -47.58 -41.32 24.28
CA PHE A 670 -46.21 -41.00 24.74
C PHE A 670 -45.65 -42.00 25.77
N LYS A 671 -46.31 -43.14 25.99
CA LYS A 671 -45.87 -44.22 26.90
C LYS A 671 -45.42 -43.72 28.28
N LEU A 672 -46.17 -42.76 28.83
CA LEU A 672 -45.82 -42.08 30.08
C LEU A 672 -45.97 -43.03 31.28
N THR A 673 -45.00 -43.01 32.20
CA THR A 673 -45.04 -43.87 33.39
C THR A 673 -46.17 -43.45 34.34
N GLU A 674 -46.86 -44.44 34.94
CA GLU A 674 -47.96 -44.17 35.87
C GLU A 674 -47.53 -43.29 37.06
N LYS A 675 -46.28 -43.47 37.53
CA LYS A 675 -45.71 -42.69 38.62
C LYS A 675 -45.56 -41.20 38.26
N ALA A 676 -45.07 -40.89 37.06
CA ALA A 676 -44.92 -39.49 36.61
C ALA A 676 -46.28 -38.83 36.42
N LEU A 677 -47.23 -39.52 35.78
CA LEU A 677 -48.59 -39.03 35.60
C LEU A 677 -49.29 -38.77 36.93
N TYR A 678 -49.06 -39.63 37.92
CA TYR A 678 -49.62 -39.46 39.27
C TYR A 678 -49.14 -38.15 39.91
N ILE A 679 -47.84 -37.84 39.82
CA ILE A 679 -47.28 -36.57 40.31
C ILE A 679 -47.84 -35.38 39.54
N TRP A 680 -47.96 -35.48 38.21
CA TRP A 680 -48.51 -34.39 37.39
C TRP A 680 -49.99 -34.15 37.66
N LYS A 681 -50.77 -35.19 37.97
CA LYS A 681 -52.17 -35.06 38.42
C LYS A 681 -52.27 -34.32 39.75
N ILE A 682 -51.41 -34.65 40.72
CA ILE A 682 -51.33 -33.95 42.02
C ILE A 682 -51.08 -32.46 41.80
N GLU A 683 -50.06 -32.13 40.99
CA GLU A 683 -49.74 -30.73 40.69
C GLU A 683 -50.88 -30.02 39.94
N SER A 684 -51.52 -30.70 38.98
CA SER A 684 -52.65 -30.15 38.24
C SER A 684 -53.84 -29.82 39.13
N TYR A 685 -54.23 -30.73 40.02
CA TYR A 685 -55.33 -30.47 40.95
C TYR A 685 -55.02 -29.33 41.91
N ALA A 686 -53.79 -29.24 42.42
CA ALA A 686 -53.39 -28.15 43.29
C ALA A 686 -53.34 -26.80 42.55
N ARG A 687 -52.76 -26.74 41.33
CA ARG A 687 -52.69 -25.54 40.49
C ARG A 687 -54.07 -24.97 40.17
N ASN A 688 -55.04 -25.83 39.92
CA ASN A 688 -56.42 -25.45 39.59
C ASN A 688 -57.34 -25.38 40.82
N LYS A 689 -56.79 -25.43 42.05
CA LYS A 689 -57.54 -25.36 43.33
C LYS A 689 -58.64 -26.45 43.48
N LEU A 690 -58.48 -27.59 42.82
CA LEU A 690 -59.38 -28.75 42.89
C LEU A 690 -59.08 -29.61 44.13
N TRP A 691 -59.13 -28.99 45.30
CA TRP A 691 -58.69 -29.58 46.58
C TRP A 691 -59.43 -30.87 46.95
N HIS A 692 -60.74 -30.94 46.69
CA HIS A 692 -61.54 -32.15 46.93
C HIS A 692 -61.07 -33.35 46.09
N HIS A 693 -60.61 -33.11 44.85
CA HIS A 693 -60.11 -34.17 43.97
C HIS A 693 -58.73 -34.64 44.45
N LEU A 694 -57.90 -33.72 44.92
CA LEU A 694 -56.61 -34.01 45.51
C LEU A 694 -56.75 -34.85 46.80
N GLU A 695 -57.68 -34.48 47.68
CA GLU A 695 -57.97 -35.22 48.91
C GLU A 695 -58.53 -36.63 48.62
N SER A 696 -59.42 -36.75 47.64
CA SER A 696 -59.91 -38.06 47.18
C SER A 696 -58.79 -38.92 46.61
N LEU A 697 -57.85 -38.32 45.87
CA LEU A 697 -56.69 -39.03 45.31
C LEU A 697 -55.77 -39.55 46.43
N PHE A 698 -55.57 -38.74 47.48
CA PHE A 698 -54.78 -39.11 48.66
C PHE A 698 -55.42 -40.22 49.50
N ARG A 699 -56.75 -40.23 49.63
CA ARG A 699 -57.51 -41.27 50.37
C ARG A 699 -57.61 -42.60 49.62
N SER A 700 -57.19 -42.68 48.37
CA SER A 700 -57.25 -43.90 47.57
C SER A 700 -56.29 -44.98 48.11
N ARG A 701 -56.69 -46.26 48.08
CA ARG A 701 -55.87 -47.38 48.61
C ARG A 701 -54.56 -47.64 47.85
N LYS A 702 -54.36 -47.01 46.69
CA LYS A 702 -53.24 -47.26 45.77
C LYS A 702 -52.46 -45.95 45.54
N VAL A 703 -51.86 -45.42 46.60
CA VAL A 703 -50.94 -44.27 46.48
C VAL A 703 -49.64 -44.76 45.83
N LEU A 704 -49.33 -44.26 44.63
CA LEU A 704 -48.21 -44.73 43.80
C LEU A 704 -46.89 -44.00 44.08
N THR A 705 -46.90 -43.01 44.98
CA THR A 705 -45.77 -42.14 45.32
C THR A 705 -45.68 -41.91 46.83
N SER A 706 -44.62 -41.25 47.31
CA SER A 706 -44.58 -40.74 48.69
C SER A 706 -45.67 -39.68 48.90
N TYR A 707 -45.93 -39.33 50.16
CA TYR A 707 -46.89 -38.26 50.51
C TYR A 707 -46.32 -36.85 50.27
N MET A 708 -45.00 -36.73 50.11
CA MET A 708 -44.30 -35.47 49.88
C MET A 708 -44.83 -34.65 48.67
N PRO A 709 -45.04 -35.22 47.47
CA PRO A 709 -45.64 -34.49 46.35
C PRO A 709 -47.00 -33.83 46.65
N PHE A 710 -47.84 -34.44 47.49
CA PHE A 710 -49.11 -33.83 47.90
C PHE A 710 -48.89 -32.61 48.79
N ILE A 711 -47.93 -32.71 49.72
CA ILE A 711 -47.55 -31.65 50.66
C ILE A 711 -46.90 -30.49 49.89
N GLU A 712 -45.94 -30.78 49.01
CA GLU A 712 -45.29 -29.79 48.14
C GLU A 712 -46.30 -29.03 47.28
N ALA A 713 -47.26 -29.74 46.69
CA ALA A 713 -48.29 -29.13 45.86
C ALA A 713 -49.24 -28.26 46.70
N CYS A 714 -49.73 -28.74 47.85
CA CYS A 714 -50.58 -27.95 48.74
C CYS A 714 -49.87 -26.70 49.29
N ALA A 715 -48.60 -26.83 49.67
CA ALA A 715 -47.79 -25.72 50.15
C ALA A 715 -47.56 -24.68 49.06
N ARG A 716 -47.18 -25.11 47.85
CA ARG A 716 -46.91 -24.21 46.71
C ARG A 716 -48.14 -23.42 46.25
N TYR A 717 -49.33 -24.03 46.29
CA TYR A 717 -50.57 -23.40 45.82
C TYR A 717 -51.50 -22.91 46.94
N GLY A 718 -51.01 -22.88 48.19
CA GLY A 718 -51.60 -22.10 49.29
C GLY A 718 -52.76 -22.74 50.06
N ASN A 719 -52.81 -24.08 50.21
CA ASN A 719 -53.79 -24.76 51.06
C ASN A 719 -53.14 -25.37 52.31
N GLU A 720 -52.88 -24.53 53.31
CA GLU A 720 -52.28 -24.92 54.60
C GLU A 720 -53.10 -25.97 55.37
N PRO A 721 -54.45 -25.87 55.49
CA PRO A 721 -55.24 -26.85 56.24
C PRO A 721 -55.13 -28.27 55.66
N LEU A 722 -55.23 -28.39 54.34
CA LEU A 722 -55.11 -29.69 53.67
C LEU A 722 -53.67 -30.22 53.77
N CYS A 723 -52.67 -29.35 53.65
CA CYS A 723 -51.27 -29.70 53.82
C CYS A 723 -50.99 -30.27 55.22
N ARG A 724 -51.46 -29.61 56.29
CA ARG A 724 -51.32 -30.09 57.67
C ARG A 724 -51.95 -31.48 57.85
N SER A 725 -53.13 -31.72 57.28
CA SER A 725 -53.79 -33.03 57.31
C SER A 725 -52.98 -34.16 56.63
N PHE A 726 -52.11 -33.81 55.66
CA PHE A 726 -51.20 -34.75 55.02
C PHE A 726 -49.92 -34.96 55.83
N ILE A 727 -49.39 -33.90 56.46
CA ILE A 727 -48.23 -33.95 57.35
C ILE A 727 -48.47 -34.87 58.54
N GLU A 728 -49.67 -34.83 59.13
CA GLU A 728 -50.05 -35.70 60.27
C GLU A 728 -49.95 -37.20 59.95
N LYS A 729 -49.99 -37.58 58.67
CA LYS A 729 -49.86 -38.99 58.24
C LYS A 729 -48.43 -39.41 57.93
N LEU A 730 -47.47 -38.49 58.00
CA LEU A 730 -46.05 -38.83 57.85
C LEU A 730 -45.55 -39.53 59.11
N THR A 731 -44.78 -40.61 58.92
CA THR A 731 -44.12 -41.34 60.01
C THR A 731 -42.65 -40.97 60.15
N ASN A 732 -42.03 -40.47 59.08
CA ASN A 732 -40.63 -40.08 59.05
C ASN A 732 -40.44 -38.66 59.64
N PRO A 733 -39.72 -38.49 60.75
CA PRO A 733 -39.57 -37.21 61.40
C PRO A 733 -38.76 -36.18 60.58
N VAL A 734 -37.88 -36.61 59.67
CA VAL A 734 -37.16 -35.70 58.76
C VAL A 734 -38.11 -35.10 57.73
N GLU A 735 -39.01 -35.92 57.17
CA GLU A 735 -40.03 -35.49 56.20
C GLU A 735 -41.02 -34.50 56.83
N ILE A 736 -41.37 -34.66 58.10
CA ILE A 736 -42.22 -33.72 58.82
C ILE A 736 -41.53 -32.35 58.94
N VAL A 737 -40.25 -32.34 59.30
CA VAL A 737 -39.45 -31.11 59.37
C VAL A 737 -39.40 -30.41 58.02
N GLU A 738 -39.11 -31.14 56.94
CA GLU A 738 -39.10 -30.59 55.57
C GLU A 738 -40.47 -30.05 55.15
N SER A 739 -41.54 -30.73 55.50
CA SER A 739 -42.91 -30.31 55.21
C SER A 739 -43.32 -29.03 55.94
N LEU A 740 -42.92 -28.87 57.21
CA LEU A 740 -43.14 -27.64 57.97
C LEU A 740 -42.33 -26.46 57.42
N LEU A 741 -41.14 -26.73 56.85
CA LEU A 741 -40.37 -25.72 56.14
C LEU A 741 -41.02 -25.31 54.81
N LEU A 742 -41.66 -26.25 54.10
CA LEU A 742 -42.45 -25.94 52.90
C LEU A 742 -43.68 -25.07 53.20
N LEU A 743 -44.27 -25.21 54.39
CA LEU A 743 -45.35 -24.34 54.89
C LEU A 743 -44.88 -22.99 55.45
N GLU A 744 -43.58 -22.67 55.31
CA GLU A 744 -42.98 -21.44 55.85
C GLU A 744 -43.16 -21.29 57.38
N LYS A 745 -43.18 -22.41 58.12
CA LYS A 745 -43.23 -22.46 59.60
C LYS A 745 -41.90 -22.93 60.22
N PRO A 746 -40.81 -22.15 60.10
CA PRO A 746 -39.46 -22.60 60.52
C PRO A 746 -39.30 -22.76 62.04
N ALA A 747 -40.06 -22.01 62.85
CA ALA A 747 -40.03 -22.17 64.31
C ALA A 747 -40.68 -23.49 64.75
N GLU A 748 -41.82 -23.87 64.14
CA GLU A 748 -42.48 -25.16 64.37
C GLU A 748 -41.57 -26.31 63.92
N ALA A 749 -40.94 -26.17 62.75
CA ALA A 749 -39.98 -27.16 62.22
C ALA A 749 -38.76 -27.33 63.15
N ALA A 750 -38.23 -26.24 63.71
CA ALA A 750 -37.09 -26.26 64.62
C ALA A 750 -37.44 -26.93 65.97
N ASN A 751 -38.61 -26.61 66.54
CA ASN A 751 -39.09 -27.26 67.76
C ASN A 751 -39.28 -28.77 67.56
N TYR A 752 -39.91 -29.17 66.45
CA TYR A 752 -40.11 -30.58 66.15
C TYR A 752 -38.78 -31.33 65.92
N ALA A 753 -37.83 -30.71 65.23
CA ALA A 753 -36.48 -31.26 65.03
C ALA A 753 -35.73 -31.41 66.37
N ALA A 754 -35.88 -30.45 67.28
CA ALA A 754 -35.32 -30.49 68.62
C ALA A 754 -35.91 -31.64 69.47
N GLU A 755 -37.23 -31.77 69.50
CA GLU A 755 -37.92 -32.84 70.23
C GLU A 755 -37.53 -34.25 69.74
N LYS A 756 -37.38 -34.42 68.43
CA LYS A 756 -36.99 -35.71 67.82
C LYS A 756 -35.47 -35.93 67.74
N LYS A 757 -34.67 -35.06 68.36
CA LYS A 757 -33.18 -35.10 68.39
C LYS A 757 -32.53 -35.13 66.99
N LEU A 758 -33.15 -34.47 66.01
CA LEU A 758 -32.65 -34.37 64.64
C LEU A 758 -31.67 -33.20 64.48
N PHE A 759 -30.49 -33.33 65.09
CA PHE A 759 -29.53 -32.23 65.22
C PHE A 759 -29.04 -31.67 63.87
N VAL A 760 -28.77 -32.54 62.89
CA VAL A 760 -28.33 -32.14 61.54
C VAL A 760 -29.42 -31.33 60.81
N ALA A 761 -30.69 -31.69 60.98
CA ALA A 761 -31.80 -30.95 60.40
C ALA A 761 -31.96 -29.57 61.06
N LEU A 762 -31.81 -29.50 62.38
CA LEU A 762 -31.88 -28.26 63.14
C LEU A 762 -30.75 -27.28 62.77
N GLU A 763 -29.52 -27.77 62.58
CA GLU A 763 -28.40 -26.95 62.10
C GLU A 763 -28.63 -26.43 60.68
N LYS A 764 -29.22 -27.24 59.79
CA LYS A 764 -29.62 -26.79 58.44
C LYS A 764 -30.68 -25.69 58.50
N ILE A 765 -31.66 -25.78 59.40
CA ILE A 765 -32.68 -24.73 59.59
C ILE A 765 -32.03 -23.45 60.11
N TYR A 766 -31.17 -23.54 61.13
CA TYR A 766 -30.43 -22.40 61.64
C TYR A 766 -29.58 -21.72 60.57
N ALA A 767 -28.85 -22.49 59.77
CA ALA A 767 -28.05 -21.97 58.67
C ALA A 767 -28.93 -21.26 57.61
N ARG A 768 -30.07 -21.85 57.24
CA ARG A 768 -30.99 -21.30 56.24
C ARG A 768 -31.67 -20.01 56.68
N TYR A 769 -31.98 -19.86 57.97
CA TYR A 769 -32.74 -18.71 58.51
C TYR A 769 -31.90 -17.73 59.35
N ARG A 770 -30.57 -17.87 59.39
CA ARG A 770 -29.65 -17.02 60.18
C ARG A 770 -29.80 -15.52 59.94
N GLY A 771 -30.21 -15.12 58.74
CA GLY A 771 -30.41 -13.71 58.37
C GLY A 771 -31.82 -13.16 58.61
N ASN A 772 -32.80 -13.99 59.00
CA ASN A 772 -34.18 -13.56 59.21
C ASN A 772 -34.35 -13.01 60.65
N LYS A 773 -34.66 -11.72 60.79
CA LYS A 773 -34.70 -11.01 62.08
C LYS A 773 -35.71 -11.58 63.08
N GLU A 774 -36.79 -12.20 62.63
CA GLU A 774 -37.85 -12.74 63.50
C GLU A 774 -37.63 -14.22 63.83
N VAL A 775 -37.18 -15.00 62.84
CA VAL A 775 -37.01 -16.46 62.97
C VAL A 775 -35.67 -16.83 63.60
N ALA A 776 -34.60 -16.12 63.27
CA ALA A 776 -33.25 -16.41 63.75
C ALA A 776 -33.13 -16.47 65.28
N PRO A 777 -33.65 -15.52 66.09
CA PRO A 777 -33.48 -15.59 67.55
C PRO A 777 -34.18 -16.82 68.16
N VAL A 778 -35.36 -17.18 67.66
CA VAL A 778 -36.14 -18.33 68.12
C VAL A 778 -35.41 -19.64 67.79
N VAL A 779 -34.96 -19.82 66.54
CA VAL A 779 -34.22 -21.02 66.13
C VAL A 779 -32.86 -21.12 66.84
N THR A 780 -32.20 -19.99 67.12
CA THR A 780 -30.94 -19.94 67.88
C THR A 780 -31.14 -20.38 69.33
N GLN A 781 -32.23 -19.92 69.98
CA GLN A 781 -32.58 -20.35 71.33
C GLN A 781 -32.85 -21.86 71.37
N ILE A 782 -33.62 -22.39 70.41
CA ILE A 782 -33.92 -23.83 70.33
C ILE A 782 -32.64 -24.67 70.11
N LEU A 783 -31.75 -24.24 69.21
CA LEU A 783 -30.47 -24.91 68.94
C LEU A 783 -29.53 -24.88 70.17
N ASN A 784 -29.47 -23.76 70.88
CA ASN A 784 -28.64 -23.64 72.09
C ASN A 784 -29.21 -24.46 73.26
N ALA A 785 -30.53 -24.55 73.38
CA ALA A 785 -31.20 -25.38 74.38
C ALA A 785 -30.95 -26.87 74.13
N THR A 786 -31.04 -27.32 72.87
CA THR A 786 -30.75 -28.72 72.47
C THR A 786 -29.27 -29.08 72.48
N ARG A 787 -28.34 -28.11 72.45
CA ARG A 787 -26.90 -28.35 72.67
C ARG A 787 -26.54 -28.56 74.14
N LYS A 788 -27.37 -28.06 75.05
CA LYS A 788 -27.17 -28.12 76.51
C LYS A 788 -27.89 -29.30 77.18
N ALA A 789 -28.88 -29.88 76.51
CA ALA A 789 -29.65 -31.06 76.91
C ALA A 789 -29.15 -32.30 76.15
#